data_AF-A0A2P6TS81-F1
#
_entry.id   AF-A0A2P6TS81-F1
#
_cell.length_a   1.000
_cell.length_b   1.000
_cell.length_c   1.000
_cell.angle_alpha   90.00
_cell.angle_beta   90.00
_cell.angle_gamma   90.00
#
_symmetry.space_group_name_H-M   'P 1'
#
loop_
_entity.id
_entity.type
_entity.pdbx_description
1 polymer ?
#
loop_
_entity_poly.entity_id
_entity_poly.type
_entity_poly.pdbx_seq_one_letter_code
_entity_poly.pdbx_strand_id
1 'polypeptide(L)'
;MRAVGRLALPALTSGRAAAAAASSHQLQGTRHLGIAAASAEGQAARQGPADTLLRSVEYELAHDCCNSQTGQLSFDQYLVEPGLSLEQQRQQPFEPPDVAALRRPIPVIFDLETTGVSTNSDCVTELAALPVSNSSGSSSGWSSLVQLPKGKQVTTGAQRANGIHDAMLAAEGVPFTDVYRQFLGLLQRQMEGAEPGTYLLLIGHNIRRFDLNLLQRQAQETHLPLLRHARFLDTYRLAEHLRIPGTGNALGDLHRLFTGAPHDGAHRALADCRANEVVLRGLLAHMFPGGLPDGSLEGALHAAAMHVDAAWAGWVQPPGAKLKVQRKAARQLDVTAKLSEYSKSDDEVATLTDELTAGDPLADSDRFISPQARQEQVVALQAGWAAVQADAALRASFLDTPIASLKKQFKPKERKDLEEAGVATLGQLLECFPSRMLSGTTPGMLPDDGTLDDRTLLTLALRVTSPPTVRQAKSGGYFLTAEFSVVHPSEAGLHVPGLPLDAYQDQPCKLKLYDFRHGYPFMLNRLKADLDEAGCVKGGTAVASFALKSREASGTWMIDPKRFNVLPAEAAAAAFCGEGQGGPFMVEHPSKGGITPERLKNLVLKGLTLAEEAEAEGVLQDPLPPELLQLDEEGPPLPSLLPALRAMHDPASEEEREAARQRLAFQELLALQLKLLVQRNMAWAGAGAGGVAVDSSNRMLALARASLPFELTGGQEAALEDLLAQMAGWPPMQCLLQGDVGCGKTVVALLALLAAAGSGYQGALMAPTEILADQHFRSLQRLVQDMTREAGRRGETGFRQPRITLVTGSVTGKARRQINEQLENGEIDIAVGTHALISDSTQFKQLGLAVVDEQHKFGVEQRGRLLAKASPAPHVLHMTATPIPRTQALIDHGDMSLVLIQELPAGRSPVVTRALRDDRPEEREQMYAHIREEMAKGHGIYIVCPFVEQSDKMEEVKAATQELERLIEEGVFDRADCGLLHGQMAPVDKDAVLARFKAGHIKLLVSTTVVEVGVDVPQATVMVVEHAQRFGFAQLHQLRGRVGRSDRQSYCYLVYDGGDGVRQKMKVLERHSNGFVVAECDLELRGSGELLGTRQSGHGLRTSFKAAAIPGDRVLLDEARRAASRLLAEQPDPRQWRPELVGLVASEALLELDTVTLPSLG
;
A
#
# COMPACT_ATOMS: atom_id res chain seq x y z
N MET A 1 -22.20 -10.67 48.89
CA MET A 1 -22.71 -10.76 50.29
C MET A 1 -24.23 -10.56 50.30
N ARG A 2 -24.87 -10.67 51.48
CA ARG A 2 -26.29 -10.42 51.79
C ARG A 2 -26.66 -8.91 51.64
N ALA A 3 -27.92 -8.43 51.59
CA ALA A 3 -29.25 -8.99 51.22
C ALA A 3 -30.39 -7.93 51.39
N VAL A 4 -31.54 -8.07 50.69
CA VAL A 4 -32.93 -7.61 51.05
C VAL A 4 -33.17 -6.07 51.21
N GLY A 5 -34.34 -5.47 50.88
CA GLY A 5 -35.68 -5.92 50.43
C GLY A 5 -36.49 -4.78 49.75
N ARG A 6 -37.68 -5.02 49.15
CA ARG A 6 -39.06 -4.84 49.71
C ARG A 6 -39.37 -3.41 50.24
N LEU A 7 -40.53 -2.78 50.01
CA LEU A 7 -41.86 -3.21 49.48
C LEU A 7 -42.76 -1.96 49.21
N ALA A 8 -43.65 -1.97 48.20
CA ALA A 8 -44.93 -1.21 48.21
C ALA A 8 -45.87 -1.58 47.02
N LEU A 9 -47.17 -1.76 47.29
CA LEU A 9 -48.30 -1.81 46.35
C LEU A 9 -49.61 -1.54 47.13
N PRO A 10 -50.60 -0.84 46.56
CA PRO A 10 -51.92 -1.44 46.25
C PRO A 10 -52.33 -1.17 44.77
N ALA A 11 -53.12 -1.98 44.04
CA ALA A 11 -54.48 -2.53 44.30
C ALA A 11 -55.57 -1.41 44.29
N LEU A 12 -56.77 -1.53 43.71
CA LEU A 12 -57.69 -2.59 43.20
C LEU A 12 -58.41 -2.01 41.91
N THR A 13 -59.33 -2.57 41.09
CA THR A 13 -60.06 -3.84 40.77
C THR A 13 -60.87 -3.57 39.46
N SER A 14 -61.56 -4.45 38.71
CA SER A 14 -61.77 -5.92 38.61
C SER A 14 -62.47 -6.23 37.25
N GLY A 15 -62.61 -7.52 36.85
CA GLY A 15 -63.49 -7.95 35.75
C GLY A 15 -63.14 -9.35 35.19
N ARG A 16 -64.12 -10.20 34.82
CA ARG A 16 -63.89 -11.60 34.41
C ARG A 16 -64.97 -12.14 33.46
N ALA A 17 -64.55 -13.06 32.56
CA ALA A 17 -65.35 -14.12 31.89
C ALA A 17 -66.47 -13.69 30.90
N ALA A 18 -66.95 -14.51 29.95
CA ALA A 18 -66.40 -15.66 29.19
C ALA A 18 -67.48 -16.11 28.14
N ALA A 19 -67.09 -16.95 27.16
CA ALA A 19 -67.98 -17.76 26.29
C ALA A 19 -68.89 -17.00 25.27
N ALA A 20 -69.34 -17.57 24.14
CA ALA A 20 -68.89 -18.73 23.32
C ALA A 20 -69.65 -18.75 21.95
N ALA A 21 -69.25 -19.67 21.04
CA ALA A 21 -70.00 -20.14 19.84
C ALA A 21 -70.20 -19.15 18.65
N ALA A 22 -70.40 -19.56 17.38
CA ALA A 22 -70.09 -20.83 16.66
C ALA A 22 -70.25 -20.66 15.11
N SER A 23 -70.02 -21.76 14.36
CA SER A 23 -70.57 -22.13 13.02
C SER A 23 -70.24 -21.31 11.75
N SER A 24 -69.15 -21.72 11.09
CA SER A 24 -69.05 -22.22 9.68
C SER A 24 -70.22 -22.09 8.66
N HIS A 25 -69.90 -21.61 7.45
CA HIS A 25 -70.03 -22.24 6.11
C HIS A 25 -69.18 -21.38 5.11
N GLN A 26 -68.31 -21.82 4.19
CA GLN A 26 -68.21 -22.97 3.26
C GLN A 26 -68.89 -22.71 1.88
N LEU A 27 -68.10 -22.44 0.82
CA LEU A 27 -68.07 -23.19 -0.47
C LEU A 27 -67.25 -22.51 -1.61
N GLN A 28 -66.52 -23.37 -2.33
CA GLN A 28 -66.06 -23.41 -3.75
C GLN A 28 -66.40 -22.27 -4.77
N GLY A 29 -65.58 -22.10 -5.83
CA GLY A 29 -66.09 -21.54 -7.10
C GLY A 29 -65.12 -21.00 -8.16
N THR A 30 -64.52 -21.87 -8.96
CA THR A 30 -63.72 -21.62 -10.19
C THR A 30 -64.25 -20.65 -11.29
N ARG A 31 -63.29 -20.04 -12.05
CA ARG A 31 -63.23 -19.80 -13.54
C ARG A 31 -63.87 -18.55 -14.23
N HIS A 32 -62.97 -17.81 -14.93
CA HIS A 32 -63.01 -17.31 -16.33
C HIS A 32 -63.91 -16.13 -16.83
N LEU A 33 -63.28 -15.35 -17.74
CA LEU A 33 -63.81 -14.60 -18.91
C LEU A 33 -64.84 -13.48 -18.68
N GLY A 34 -64.47 -12.20 -18.88
CA GLY A 34 -64.77 -11.46 -20.14
C GLY A 34 -65.49 -10.14 -19.80
N ILE A 35 -65.67 -9.12 -20.64
CA ILE A 35 -65.36 -8.83 -22.07
C ILE A 35 -65.29 -7.27 -22.24
N ALA A 36 -64.82 -6.77 -23.40
CA ALA A 36 -64.86 -5.38 -23.95
C ALA A 36 -65.54 -4.24 -23.14
N ALA A 37 -64.93 -3.07 -22.88
CA ALA A 37 -64.25 -2.08 -23.74
C ALA A 37 -65.18 -1.08 -24.48
N ALA A 38 -65.00 0.21 -24.20
CA ALA A 38 -65.56 1.34 -24.94
C ALA A 38 -64.69 2.61 -24.81
N SER A 39 -64.56 3.32 -25.94
CA SER A 39 -64.22 4.74 -26.19
C SER A 39 -64.44 5.79 -25.07
N ALA A 40 -63.73 6.94 -25.02
CA ALA A 40 -62.59 7.44 -25.81
C ALA A 40 -61.96 8.70 -25.16
N GLU A 41 -60.77 9.09 -25.66
CA GLU A 41 -60.15 10.43 -25.71
C GLU A 41 -60.50 11.50 -24.65
N GLY A 42 -59.52 11.87 -23.81
CA GLY A 42 -59.60 13.10 -23.00
C GLY A 42 -58.44 13.33 -22.02
N GLN A 43 -57.64 14.39 -22.26
CA GLN A 43 -56.75 15.08 -21.32
C GLN A 43 -55.80 14.23 -20.42
N ALA A 44 -54.59 13.95 -20.90
CA ALA A 44 -53.50 13.42 -20.08
C ALA A 44 -52.72 14.57 -19.38
N ALA A 45 -52.56 14.50 -18.05
CA ALA A 45 -51.76 15.46 -17.29
C ALA A 45 -51.10 14.88 -16.02
N ARG A 46 -49.76 14.75 -16.06
CA ARG A 46 -48.80 14.93 -14.96
C ARG A 46 -49.13 14.32 -13.57
N GLN A 47 -48.68 13.07 -13.37
CA GLN A 47 -48.00 12.68 -12.12
C GLN A 47 -46.70 11.96 -12.50
N GLY A 48 -45.61 12.18 -11.75
CA GLY A 48 -44.26 11.68 -12.06
C GLY A 48 -43.56 11.12 -10.81
N PRO A 49 -42.39 10.48 -10.96
CA PRO A 49 -41.79 9.62 -9.92
C PRO A 49 -41.09 10.36 -8.76
N ALA A 50 -41.58 11.54 -8.36
CA ALA A 50 -40.99 12.34 -7.29
C ALA A 50 -41.24 11.77 -5.87
N ASP A 51 -42.47 11.31 -5.61
CA ASP A 51 -42.91 10.91 -4.25
C ASP A 51 -42.20 9.68 -3.67
N THR A 52 -41.47 8.92 -4.49
CA THR A 52 -40.75 7.71 -4.03
C THR A 52 -39.32 8.01 -3.56
N LEU A 53 -38.71 9.12 -4.01
CA LEU A 53 -37.34 9.49 -3.66
C LEU A 53 -37.23 10.24 -2.32
N LEU A 54 -38.25 11.01 -1.95
CA LEU A 54 -38.21 11.85 -0.75
C LEU A 54 -38.16 11.06 0.56
N ARG A 55 -38.73 9.84 0.61
CA ARG A 55 -38.72 8.98 1.81
C ARG A 55 -37.41 8.22 2.06
N SER A 56 -36.49 8.20 1.10
CA SER A 56 -35.15 7.63 1.29
C SER A 56 -34.17 8.62 1.94
N VAL A 57 -34.30 9.91 1.66
CA VAL A 57 -33.34 10.94 2.10
C VAL A 57 -33.40 11.19 3.62
N GLU A 58 -34.56 10.99 4.25
CA GLU A 58 -34.73 11.17 5.70
C GLU A 58 -34.01 10.10 6.55
N TYR A 59 -33.55 8.99 5.96
CA TYR A 59 -33.03 7.84 6.73
C TYR A 59 -31.51 7.85 6.95
N GLU A 60 -30.73 8.42 6.03
CA GLU A 60 -29.26 8.40 6.12
C GLU A 60 -28.69 9.56 6.95
N LEU A 61 -29.33 10.72 6.97
CA LEU A 61 -28.95 11.88 7.82
C LEU A 61 -29.02 11.59 9.33
N ALA A 62 -29.57 10.43 9.73
CA ALA A 62 -29.61 9.97 11.11
C ALA A 62 -28.49 8.97 11.49
N HIS A 63 -27.72 8.42 10.53
CA HIS A 63 -26.88 7.24 10.79
C HIS A 63 -25.42 7.56 11.16
N ASP A 64 -24.83 8.63 10.62
CA ASP A 64 -23.44 9.06 10.92
C ASP A 64 -23.25 9.70 12.32
N CYS A 65 -24.20 9.53 13.24
CA CYS A 65 -24.17 10.10 14.59
C CYS A 65 -24.15 9.07 15.74
N CYS A 66 -23.73 7.82 15.49
CA CYS A 66 -23.67 6.78 16.52
C CYS A 66 -22.30 6.08 16.64
N ASN A 67 -21.27 6.83 17.01
CA ASN A 67 -20.02 6.23 17.53
C ASN A 67 -19.20 7.13 18.48
N SER A 68 -19.82 7.58 19.59
CA SER A 68 -19.09 8.15 20.73
C SER A 68 -19.72 7.75 22.07
N GLN A 69 -18.89 7.33 23.03
CA GLN A 69 -19.34 6.83 24.35
C GLN A 69 -19.37 7.92 25.43
N THR A 70 -20.18 8.96 25.23
CA THR A 70 -20.56 9.90 26.31
C THR A 70 -22.02 10.36 26.13
N GLY A 71 -22.76 10.46 27.23
CA GLY A 71 -24.21 10.67 27.18
C GLY A 71 -24.65 12.13 27.30
N GLN A 72 -25.82 12.41 26.69
CA GLN A 72 -26.67 13.59 26.85
C GLN A 72 -26.07 14.98 26.49
N LEU A 73 -26.67 15.61 25.46
CA LEU A 73 -27.29 16.95 25.55
C LEU A 73 -28.20 17.18 24.32
N SER A 74 -29.12 18.14 24.40
CA SER A 74 -30.18 18.36 23.40
C SER A 74 -29.76 19.28 22.24
N PHE A 75 -30.44 19.12 21.10
CA PHE A 75 -30.35 20.07 19.97
C PHE A 75 -30.92 21.44 20.38
N ASP A 76 -30.21 22.52 20.06
CA ASP A 76 -30.80 23.84 19.75
C ASP A 76 -29.69 24.77 19.22
N GLN A 77 -29.67 25.04 17.91
CA GLN A 77 -28.89 26.11 17.25
C GLN A 77 -29.19 26.12 15.74
N TYR A 78 -29.72 27.22 15.22
CA TYR A 78 -30.14 27.39 13.82
C TYR A 78 -29.51 28.64 13.18
N LEU A 79 -29.45 28.67 11.85
CA LEU A 79 -29.22 29.90 11.06
C LEU A 79 -30.52 30.70 10.97
N VAL A 80 -30.41 32.03 10.92
CA VAL A 80 -31.52 32.97 11.17
C VAL A 80 -32.39 33.20 9.93
N GLU A 81 -33.73 33.13 10.09
CA GLU A 81 -34.66 33.65 9.08
C GLU A 81 -34.75 35.19 9.13
N PRO A 82 -34.76 35.90 7.99
CA PRO A 82 -34.86 37.36 7.97
C PRO A 82 -36.22 37.87 8.50
N GLY A 83 -36.19 38.83 9.44
CA GLY A 83 -37.35 39.66 9.81
C GLY A 83 -38.04 39.34 11.15
N LEU A 84 -37.62 38.30 11.87
CA LEU A 84 -38.15 37.96 13.20
C LEU A 84 -37.13 38.27 14.32
N SER A 85 -37.61 38.47 15.55
CA SER A 85 -36.73 38.61 16.73
C SER A 85 -36.30 37.24 17.28
N LEU A 86 -35.16 37.21 17.96
CA LEU A 86 -34.59 36.02 18.61
C LEU A 86 -35.53 35.37 19.66
N GLU A 87 -36.49 36.12 20.21
CA GLU A 87 -37.49 35.58 21.13
C GLU A 87 -38.73 35.02 20.41
N GLN A 88 -39.04 35.52 19.22
CA GLN A 88 -40.16 35.04 18.39
C GLN A 88 -39.83 33.70 17.73
N GLN A 89 -38.62 33.57 17.16
CA GLN A 89 -38.15 32.31 16.54
C GLN A 89 -38.08 31.14 17.53
N ARG A 90 -37.84 31.41 18.82
CA ARG A 90 -37.86 30.40 19.90
C ARG A 90 -39.24 29.76 20.17
N GLN A 91 -40.31 30.28 19.58
CA GLN A 91 -41.69 29.84 19.88
C GLN A 91 -42.39 29.17 18.68
N GLN A 92 -41.72 29.02 17.54
CA GLN A 92 -42.27 28.34 16.37
C GLN A 92 -41.71 26.91 16.22
N PRO A 93 -42.55 25.90 15.91
CA PRO A 93 -42.07 24.59 15.49
C PRO A 93 -41.48 24.68 14.07
N PHE A 94 -40.34 24.03 13.85
CA PHE A 94 -39.69 23.99 12.54
C PHE A 94 -40.37 22.99 11.60
N GLU A 95 -40.93 23.48 10.49
CA GLU A 95 -41.23 22.66 9.31
C GLU A 95 -40.05 22.76 8.32
N PRO A 96 -39.54 21.63 7.77
CA PRO A 96 -38.47 21.69 6.79
C PRO A 96 -38.97 22.34 5.49
N PRO A 97 -38.21 23.27 4.89
CA PRO A 97 -38.65 23.98 3.69
C PRO A 97 -38.82 23.02 2.50
N ASP A 98 -39.93 23.15 1.79
CA ASP A 98 -40.23 22.35 0.59
C ASP A 98 -39.10 22.50 -0.45
N VAL A 99 -38.44 21.37 -0.75
CA VAL A 99 -37.31 21.30 -1.67
C VAL A 99 -37.71 21.71 -3.09
N ALA A 100 -38.99 21.59 -3.48
CA ALA A 100 -39.50 22.05 -4.76
C ALA A 100 -39.75 23.58 -4.84
N ALA A 101 -39.69 24.28 -3.70
CA ALA A 101 -39.88 25.73 -3.60
C ALA A 101 -38.55 26.52 -3.66
N LEU A 102 -37.41 25.89 -3.41
CA LEU A 102 -36.09 26.54 -3.46
C LEU A 102 -35.63 26.76 -4.91
N ARG A 103 -35.33 28.01 -5.29
CA ARG A 103 -35.07 28.40 -6.69
C ARG A 103 -33.92 29.37 -6.94
N ARG A 104 -33.42 30.07 -5.91
CA ARG A 104 -32.29 31.01 -6.06
C ARG A 104 -31.20 30.79 -5.01
N PRO A 105 -29.96 30.45 -5.41
CA PRO A 105 -28.82 30.45 -4.51
C PRO A 105 -28.29 31.86 -4.31
N ILE A 106 -27.94 32.21 -3.07
CA ILE A 106 -27.06 33.32 -2.75
C ILE A 106 -25.64 32.76 -2.58
N PRO A 107 -24.73 32.97 -3.56
CA PRO A 107 -23.38 32.42 -3.51
C PRO A 107 -22.43 33.21 -2.60
N VAL A 108 -21.81 32.50 -1.66
CA VAL A 108 -20.67 33.01 -0.89
C VAL A 108 -19.56 31.97 -0.96
N ILE A 109 -18.43 32.34 -1.55
CA ILE A 109 -17.21 31.52 -1.47
C ILE A 109 -16.63 31.71 -0.07
N PHE A 110 -16.13 30.64 0.53
CA PHE A 110 -15.30 30.72 1.74
C PHE A 110 -14.10 29.79 1.62
N ASP A 111 -13.06 30.11 2.38
CA ASP A 111 -11.84 29.31 2.47
C ASP A 111 -11.15 29.56 3.81
N LEU A 112 -10.20 28.71 4.20
CA LEU A 112 -9.50 28.83 5.48
C LEU A 112 -8.02 28.43 5.44
N GLU A 113 -7.23 29.08 6.27
CA GLU A 113 -5.86 28.70 6.59
C GLU A 113 -5.79 27.92 7.89
N THR A 114 -4.73 27.13 8.07
CA THR A 114 -4.61 26.18 9.18
C THR A 114 -3.24 26.22 9.86
N THR A 115 -3.11 25.50 10.99
CA THR A 115 -1.80 25.20 11.58
C THR A 115 -1.05 24.08 10.85
N GLY A 116 -1.72 23.28 10.01
CA GLY A 116 -1.18 22.07 9.38
C GLY A 116 -2.25 21.25 8.62
N VAL A 117 -1.87 20.06 8.16
CA VAL A 117 -2.68 19.25 7.21
C VAL A 117 -3.62 18.25 7.89
N SER A 118 -3.77 18.29 9.23
CA SER A 118 -4.49 17.27 10.01
C SER A 118 -5.85 17.78 10.52
N THR A 119 -6.93 17.36 9.85
CA THR A 119 -8.32 17.68 10.19
C THR A 119 -8.72 17.34 11.64
N ASN A 120 -8.01 16.41 12.29
CA ASN A 120 -8.29 15.94 13.64
C ASN A 120 -7.51 16.67 14.75
N SER A 121 -6.34 17.25 14.45
CA SER A 121 -5.48 17.88 15.47
C SER A 121 -5.36 19.40 15.33
N ASP A 122 -5.67 19.94 14.16
CA ASP A 122 -5.20 21.27 13.80
C ASP A 122 -6.30 22.33 14.04
N CYS A 123 -5.90 23.60 13.93
CA CYS A 123 -6.76 24.76 14.16
C CYS A 123 -6.72 25.68 12.94
N VAL A 124 -7.81 26.39 12.69
CA VAL A 124 -7.87 27.50 11.72
C VAL A 124 -6.96 28.64 12.20
N THR A 125 -6.26 29.29 11.26
CA THR A 125 -5.35 30.43 11.48
C THR A 125 -5.80 31.68 10.72
N GLU A 126 -6.52 31.54 9.61
CA GLU A 126 -7.31 32.60 8.95
C GLU A 126 -8.62 32.00 8.44
N LEU A 127 -9.72 32.77 8.49
CA LEU A 127 -10.97 32.43 7.79
C LEU A 127 -11.30 33.59 6.84
N ALA A 128 -11.70 33.27 5.60
CA ALA A 128 -12.12 34.26 4.62
C ALA A 128 -13.48 33.93 3.99
N ALA A 129 -14.17 34.97 3.49
CA ALA A 129 -15.43 34.85 2.78
C ALA A 129 -15.59 35.94 1.71
N LEU A 130 -16.10 35.56 0.55
CA LEU A 130 -16.28 36.40 -0.63
C LEU A 130 -17.69 36.20 -1.21
N PRO A 131 -18.63 37.14 -0.98
CA PRO A 131 -19.92 37.15 -1.67
C PRO A 131 -19.73 37.33 -3.18
N VAL A 132 -20.38 36.49 -3.99
CA VAL A 132 -20.24 36.50 -5.46
C VAL A 132 -21.42 37.23 -6.08
N SER A 133 -21.18 38.14 -7.02
CA SER A 133 -22.22 38.96 -7.64
C SER A 133 -22.40 38.69 -9.14
N ASN A 134 -23.55 39.07 -9.69
CA ASN A 134 -23.81 38.97 -11.14
C ASN A 134 -22.91 39.92 -11.98
N SER A 135 -22.36 40.99 -11.39
CA SER A 135 -21.46 41.92 -12.11
C SER A 135 -19.99 41.57 -11.88
N SER A 136 -19.14 41.83 -12.88
CA SER A 136 -17.68 41.64 -12.84
C SER A 136 -16.94 42.75 -12.07
N GLY A 137 -17.59 43.38 -11.10
CA GLY A 137 -16.98 44.33 -10.18
C GLY A 137 -16.53 43.63 -8.91
N SER A 138 -15.33 43.94 -8.42
CA SER A 138 -14.79 43.32 -7.20
C SER A 138 -15.74 43.52 -6.02
N SER A 139 -16.34 42.44 -5.52
CA SER A 139 -16.96 42.45 -4.20
C SER A 139 -15.88 42.62 -3.12
N SER A 140 -16.24 43.26 -2.00
CA SER A 140 -15.37 43.40 -0.85
C SER A 140 -15.46 42.14 0.01
N GLY A 141 -14.64 41.14 -0.29
CA GLY A 141 -14.45 39.98 0.58
C GLY A 141 -13.85 40.38 1.94
N TRP A 142 -14.08 39.50 2.92
CA TRP A 142 -13.64 39.63 4.31
C TRP A 142 -12.65 38.50 4.63
N SER A 143 -11.65 38.77 5.46
CA SER A 143 -10.92 37.74 6.19
C SER A 143 -10.56 38.21 7.60
N SER A 144 -10.25 37.26 8.48
CA SER A 144 -9.81 37.53 9.84
C SER A 144 -8.88 36.43 10.36
N LEU A 145 -7.77 36.84 10.98
CA LEU A 145 -6.81 35.93 11.62
C LEU A 145 -7.38 35.36 12.94
N VAL A 146 -7.16 34.08 13.17
CA VAL A 146 -7.62 33.34 14.34
C VAL A 146 -6.50 33.18 15.35
N GLN A 147 -6.72 33.66 16.58
CA GLN A 147 -5.79 33.46 17.70
C GLN A 147 -5.77 31.99 18.13
N LEU A 148 -4.57 31.39 18.20
CA LEU A 148 -4.41 29.99 18.56
C LEU A 148 -4.65 29.72 20.06
N PRO A 149 -5.20 28.54 20.41
CA PRO A 149 -5.25 28.05 21.79
C PRO A 149 -3.85 27.93 22.41
N LYS A 150 -3.75 28.14 23.73
CA LYS A 150 -2.47 28.00 24.46
C LYS A 150 -1.87 26.61 24.25
N GLY A 151 -0.63 26.56 23.76
CA GLY A 151 0.10 25.32 23.45
C GLY A 151 -0.04 24.81 22.02
N LYS A 152 -0.81 25.50 21.15
CA LYS A 152 -0.77 25.30 19.69
C LYS A 152 0.20 26.30 19.05
N GLN A 153 0.80 25.89 17.93
CA GLN A 153 1.67 26.70 17.08
C GLN A 153 1.38 26.40 15.61
N VAL A 154 1.64 27.35 14.72
CA VAL A 154 1.59 27.14 13.26
C VAL A 154 2.80 26.30 12.85
N THR A 155 2.59 25.16 12.18
CA THR A 155 3.72 24.32 11.75
C THR A 155 4.57 25.03 10.70
N THR A 156 5.88 24.74 10.66
CA THR A 156 6.82 25.32 9.68
C THR A 156 6.47 24.98 8.22
N GLY A 157 5.59 23.99 7.99
CA GLY A 157 4.96 23.75 6.68
C GLY A 157 3.93 24.82 6.35
N ALA A 158 2.90 24.97 7.20
CA ALA A 158 1.87 26.01 7.05
C ALA A 158 2.48 27.42 6.99
N GLN A 159 3.40 27.77 7.92
CA GLN A 159 4.11 29.06 7.94
C GLN A 159 4.80 29.41 6.60
N ARG A 160 5.22 28.41 5.81
CA ARG A 160 5.85 28.61 4.48
C ARG A 160 4.84 28.68 3.35
N ALA A 161 3.71 27.99 3.46
CA ALA A 161 2.65 28.01 2.46
C ALA A 161 1.86 29.34 2.51
N ASN A 162 1.51 29.79 3.71
CA ASN A 162 0.60 30.92 3.92
C ASN A 162 1.23 32.18 4.50
N GLY A 163 2.50 32.12 4.95
CA GLY A 163 3.19 33.26 5.55
C GLY A 163 2.62 33.71 6.91
N ILE A 164 1.62 33.00 7.45
CA ILE A 164 1.07 33.27 8.79
C ILE A 164 2.05 32.70 9.82
N HIS A 165 2.41 33.50 10.82
CA HIS A 165 3.37 33.13 11.86
C HIS A 165 2.76 33.35 13.25
N ASP A 166 3.23 32.62 14.26
CA ASP A 166 2.68 32.68 15.62
C ASP A 166 2.71 34.11 16.22
N ALA A 167 3.73 34.90 15.87
CA ALA A 167 3.84 36.29 16.26
C ALA A 167 2.74 37.18 15.62
N MET A 168 2.32 36.88 14.39
CA MET A 168 1.22 37.57 13.72
C MET A 168 -0.12 37.21 14.36
N LEU A 169 -0.36 35.92 14.62
CA LEU A 169 -1.58 35.47 15.32
C LEU A 169 -1.66 35.93 16.78
N ALA A 170 -0.52 36.20 17.43
CA ALA A 170 -0.46 36.80 18.76
C ALA A 170 -0.71 38.32 18.78
N ALA A 171 -0.45 39.02 17.67
CA ALA A 171 -0.59 40.48 17.57
C ALA A 171 -1.91 40.94 16.91
N GLU A 172 -2.37 40.21 15.89
CA GLU A 172 -3.51 40.57 15.04
C GLU A 172 -4.65 39.53 15.07
N GLY A 173 -4.38 38.31 15.56
CA GLY A 173 -5.38 37.25 15.66
C GLY A 173 -6.41 37.53 16.76
N VAL A 174 -7.68 37.28 16.46
CA VAL A 174 -8.80 37.36 17.43
C VAL A 174 -9.39 35.96 17.69
N PRO A 175 -10.08 35.72 18.82
CA PRO A 175 -10.57 34.39 19.17
C PRO A 175 -11.47 33.78 18.09
N PHE A 176 -11.32 32.47 17.83
CA PHE A 176 -12.13 31.75 16.84
C PHE A 176 -13.64 31.99 17.01
N THR A 177 -14.12 32.11 18.26
CA THR A 177 -15.52 32.43 18.58
C THR A 177 -16.02 33.71 17.94
N ASP A 178 -15.16 34.72 17.78
CA ASP A 178 -15.52 36.04 17.28
C ASP A 178 -15.25 36.18 15.79
N VAL A 179 -14.26 35.46 15.25
CA VAL A 179 -14.11 35.24 13.80
C VAL A 179 -15.33 34.51 13.24
N TYR A 180 -15.77 33.44 13.89
CA TYR A 180 -16.91 32.65 13.44
C TYR A 180 -18.25 33.42 13.56
N ARG A 181 -18.41 34.25 14.61
CA ARG A 181 -19.56 35.19 14.71
C ARG A 181 -19.56 36.23 13.57
N GLN A 182 -18.40 36.79 13.21
CA GLN A 182 -18.29 37.71 12.08
C GLN A 182 -18.65 37.03 10.75
N PHE A 183 -18.20 35.79 10.54
CA PHE A 183 -18.56 34.97 9.37
C PHE A 183 -20.08 34.72 9.31
N LEU A 184 -20.69 34.20 10.39
CA LEU A 184 -22.15 34.01 10.46
C LEU A 184 -22.92 35.32 10.20
N GLY A 185 -22.47 36.44 10.77
CA GLY A 185 -23.04 37.76 10.55
C GLY A 185 -22.81 38.33 9.13
N LEU A 186 -21.82 37.85 8.39
CA LEU A 186 -21.67 38.13 6.96
C LEU A 186 -22.69 37.34 6.14
N LEU A 187 -22.83 36.03 6.40
CA LEU A 187 -23.81 35.16 5.73
C LEU A 187 -25.25 35.64 5.96
N GLN A 188 -25.60 36.02 7.20
CA GLN A 188 -26.91 36.55 7.54
C GLN A 188 -27.23 37.84 6.76
N ARG A 189 -26.27 38.77 6.64
CA ARG A 189 -26.42 40.01 5.84
C ARG A 189 -26.57 39.78 4.34
N GLN A 190 -26.22 38.60 3.80
CA GLN A 190 -26.53 38.26 2.42
C GLN A 190 -27.99 37.78 2.27
N MET A 191 -28.58 37.19 3.32
CA MET A 191 -29.98 36.75 3.35
C MET A 191 -30.99 37.87 3.67
N GLU A 192 -30.52 39.00 4.25
CA GLU A 192 -31.36 40.14 4.62
C GLU A 192 -32.09 40.74 3.40
N GLY A 193 -33.42 40.56 3.34
CA GLY A 193 -34.28 41.04 2.26
C GLY A 193 -34.44 40.08 1.06
N ALA A 194 -33.95 38.85 1.15
CA ALA A 194 -34.11 37.83 0.10
C ALA A 194 -35.59 37.41 -0.11
N GLU A 195 -35.96 37.07 -1.34
CA GLU A 195 -37.32 36.58 -1.66
C GLU A 195 -37.56 35.14 -1.14
N PRO A 196 -38.81 34.76 -0.81
CA PRO A 196 -39.15 33.38 -0.44
C PRO A 196 -38.71 32.36 -1.50
N GLY A 197 -38.05 31.28 -1.07
CA GLY A 197 -37.43 30.29 -1.97
C GLY A 197 -35.96 30.57 -2.31
N THR A 198 -35.35 31.59 -1.72
CA THR A 198 -33.90 31.85 -1.80
C THR A 198 -33.14 31.09 -0.70
N TYR A 199 -31.95 30.56 -0.99
CA TYR A 199 -31.12 29.80 -0.04
C TYR A 199 -29.64 30.17 -0.13
N LEU A 200 -28.89 30.00 0.97
CA LEU A 200 -27.45 30.23 0.98
C LEU A 200 -26.69 29.07 0.31
N LEU A 201 -25.85 29.38 -0.66
CA LEU A 201 -24.94 28.45 -1.32
C LEU A 201 -23.50 28.80 -0.96
N LEU A 202 -22.90 28.01 -0.07
CA LEU A 202 -21.49 28.10 0.26
C LEU A 202 -20.66 27.37 -0.80
N ILE A 203 -19.55 27.99 -1.22
CA ILE A 203 -18.71 27.52 -2.31
C ILE A 203 -17.27 27.43 -1.83
N GLY A 204 -16.56 26.37 -2.21
CA GLY A 204 -15.16 26.13 -1.85
C GLY A 204 -14.53 25.13 -2.82
N HIS A 205 -13.27 24.79 -2.59
CA HIS A 205 -12.51 23.89 -3.46
C HIS A 205 -11.98 22.71 -2.64
N ASN A 206 -12.39 21.47 -2.95
CA ASN A 206 -12.16 20.29 -2.09
C ASN A 206 -12.82 20.43 -0.68
N ILE A 207 -13.81 21.31 -0.58
CA ILE A 207 -14.41 21.86 0.64
C ILE A 207 -14.97 20.80 1.61
N ARG A 208 -15.53 19.71 1.06
CA ARG A 208 -16.12 18.62 1.87
C ARG A 208 -15.07 17.65 2.43
N ARG A 209 -13.81 17.71 1.99
CA ARG A 209 -12.71 16.88 2.50
C ARG A 209 -11.97 17.56 3.65
N PHE A 210 -11.80 18.87 3.59
CA PHE A 210 -10.94 19.62 4.51
C PHE A 210 -11.70 20.72 5.27
N ASP A 211 -12.06 21.82 4.59
CA ASP A 211 -12.43 23.10 5.19
C ASP A 211 -13.73 23.03 6.00
N LEU A 212 -14.76 22.44 5.40
CA LEU A 212 -16.06 22.30 6.04
C LEU A 212 -15.99 21.43 7.30
N ASN A 213 -15.18 20.36 7.25
CA ASN A 213 -15.02 19.44 8.37
C ASN A 213 -14.28 20.12 9.52
N LEU A 214 -13.17 20.83 9.23
CA LEU A 214 -12.40 21.54 10.24
C LEU A 214 -13.22 22.70 10.87
N LEU A 215 -13.89 23.50 10.05
CA LEU A 215 -14.72 24.61 10.50
C LEU A 215 -15.90 24.14 11.37
N GLN A 216 -16.56 23.04 10.98
CA GLN A 216 -17.60 22.42 11.81
C GLN A 216 -17.04 21.80 13.10
N ARG A 217 -15.87 21.12 13.06
CA ARG A 217 -15.22 20.55 14.25
C ARG A 217 -14.93 21.65 15.27
N GLN A 218 -14.32 22.75 14.85
CA GLN A 218 -14.01 23.87 15.76
C GLN A 218 -15.25 24.60 16.26
N ALA A 219 -16.31 24.71 15.45
CA ALA A 219 -17.61 25.21 15.91
C ALA A 219 -18.24 24.29 16.99
N GLN A 220 -18.16 22.95 16.83
CA GLN A 220 -18.60 21.99 17.84
C GLN A 220 -17.78 22.10 19.13
N GLU A 221 -16.44 22.14 19.02
CA GLU A 221 -15.49 22.32 20.14
C GLU A 221 -15.71 23.61 20.94
N THR A 222 -16.30 24.64 20.32
CA THR A 222 -16.58 25.94 20.94
C THR A 222 -18.08 26.21 21.17
N HIS A 223 -18.95 25.20 20.98
CA HIS A 223 -20.40 25.26 21.14
C HIS A 223 -21.11 26.36 20.31
N LEU A 224 -20.62 26.61 19.09
CA LEU A 224 -21.13 27.62 18.15
C LEU A 224 -22.10 27.01 17.11
N PRO A 225 -23.01 27.83 16.53
CA PRO A 225 -24.04 27.34 15.60
C PRO A 225 -23.47 26.66 14.36
N LEU A 226 -23.99 25.47 14.03
CA LEU A 226 -23.54 24.69 12.88
C LEU A 226 -24.29 25.08 11.60
N LEU A 227 -23.59 25.04 10.46
CA LEU A 227 -24.08 25.45 9.13
C LEU A 227 -25.09 24.48 8.48
N ARG A 228 -25.97 23.85 9.28
CA ARG A 228 -26.82 22.70 8.90
C ARG A 228 -27.81 22.95 7.76
N HIS A 229 -28.11 24.21 7.45
CA HIS A 229 -29.08 24.60 6.42
C HIS A 229 -28.46 25.25 5.17
N ALA A 230 -27.13 25.43 5.15
CA ALA A 230 -26.43 25.87 3.94
C ALA A 230 -26.38 24.73 2.89
N ARG A 231 -26.35 25.09 1.60
CA ARG A 231 -25.95 24.17 0.52
C ARG A 231 -24.48 24.38 0.20
N PHE A 232 -23.83 23.35 -0.35
CA PHE A 232 -22.38 23.34 -0.61
C PHE A 232 -22.06 22.88 -2.03
N LEU A 233 -21.45 23.78 -2.83
CA LEU A 233 -20.89 23.48 -4.15
C LEU A 233 -19.37 23.42 -4.06
N ASP A 234 -18.79 22.32 -4.54
CA ASP A 234 -17.34 22.07 -4.55
C ASP A 234 -16.80 22.22 -5.97
N THR A 235 -15.92 23.20 -6.20
CA THR A 235 -15.39 23.48 -7.54
C THR A 235 -14.42 22.42 -8.05
N TYR A 236 -13.75 21.68 -7.15
CA TYR A 236 -12.96 20.50 -7.53
C TYR A 236 -13.87 19.44 -8.17
N ARG A 237 -14.99 19.12 -7.51
CA ARG A 237 -15.95 18.11 -7.99
C ARG A 237 -16.69 18.56 -9.25
N LEU A 238 -16.96 19.86 -9.38
CA LEU A 238 -17.52 20.42 -10.61
C LEU A 238 -16.53 20.32 -11.79
N ALA A 239 -15.23 20.58 -11.58
CA ALA A 239 -14.19 20.41 -12.60
C ALA A 239 -14.00 18.94 -13.03
N GLU A 240 -13.96 18.03 -12.06
CA GLU A 240 -13.90 16.58 -12.27
C GLU A 240 -15.11 16.07 -13.08
N HIS A 241 -16.33 16.49 -12.72
CA HIS A 241 -17.55 16.12 -13.42
C HIS A 241 -17.60 16.65 -14.86
N LEU A 242 -17.17 17.91 -15.08
CA LEU A 242 -17.09 18.53 -16.40
C LEU A 242 -15.91 18.02 -17.24
N ARG A 243 -15.02 17.19 -16.68
CA ARG A 243 -13.84 16.60 -17.35
C ARG A 243 -12.93 17.65 -17.99
N ILE A 244 -12.68 18.73 -17.24
CA ILE A 244 -11.82 19.83 -17.68
C ILE A 244 -10.40 19.31 -17.99
N PRO A 245 -9.87 19.52 -19.21
CA PRO A 245 -8.55 18.99 -19.59
C PRO A 245 -7.42 19.87 -19.06
N GLY A 246 -6.56 19.31 -18.20
CA GLY A 246 -5.37 19.98 -17.66
C GLY A 246 -4.59 19.09 -16.69
N THR A 247 -3.37 19.49 -16.37
CA THR A 247 -2.54 18.85 -15.32
C THR A 247 -3.00 19.31 -13.94
N GLY A 248 -3.70 18.43 -13.21
CA GLY A 248 -4.14 18.68 -11.84
C GLY A 248 -5.50 19.37 -11.74
N ASN A 249 -6.36 18.87 -10.87
CA ASN A 249 -7.62 19.51 -10.48
C ASN A 249 -7.43 20.52 -9.33
N ALA A 250 -6.20 20.91 -8.99
CA ALA A 250 -5.95 21.83 -7.88
C ALA A 250 -6.34 23.27 -8.24
N LEU A 251 -6.68 24.06 -7.23
CA LEU A 251 -7.18 25.44 -7.38
C LEU A 251 -6.25 26.31 -8.26
N GLY A 252 -4.94 26.25 -8.01
CA GLY A 252 -3.95 27.02 -8.76
C GLY A 252 -3.77 26.58 -10.21
N ASP A 253 -4.01 25.31 -10.54
CA ASP A 253 -3.91 24.77 -11.90
C ASP A 253 -5.16 25.10 -12.71
N LEU A 254 -6.35 24.95 -12.11
CA LEU A 254 -7.60 25.41 -12.70
C LEU A 254 -7.62 26.95 -12.88
N HIS A 255 -7.09 27.70 -11.91
CA HIS A 255 -6.95 29.15 -12.04
C HIS A 255 -6.04 29.52 -13.22
N ARG A 256 -4.90 28.83 -13.37
CA ARG A 256 -3.98 29.02 -14.49
C ARG A 256 -4.64 28.66 -15.83
N LEU A 257 -5.43 27.59 -15.88
CA LEU A 257 -6.16 27.18 -17.08
C LEU A 257 -7.18 28.24 -17.54
N PHE A 258 -7.91 28.86 -16.60
CA PHE A 258 -8.94 29.86 -16.94
C PHE A 258 -8.40 31.30 -17.10
N THR A 259 -7.20 31.62 -16.62
CA THR A 259 -6.61 32.98 -16.73
C THR A 259 -5.38 33.08 -17.62
N GLY A 260 -4.67 31.98 -17.87
CA GLY A 260 -3.32 31.99 -18.44
C GLY A 260 -2.22 32.47 -17.47
N ALA A 261 -2.56 32.81 -16.22
CA ALA A 261 -1.64 33.36 -15.23
C ALA A 261 -1.45 32.40 -14.03
N PRO A 262 -0.24 32.31 -13.44
CA PRO A 262 -0.08 31.60 -12.18
C PRO A 262 -0.92 32.26 -11.08
N HIS A 263 -1.44 31.46 -10.15
CA HIS A 263 -1.90 31.96 -8.85
C HIS A 263 -0.73 32.68 -8.16
N ASP A 264 -1.00 33.75 -7.40
CA ASP A 264 0.04 34.33 -6.56
C ASP A 264 0.43 33.33 -5.45
N GLY A 265 1.73 33.11 -5.27
CA GLY A 265 2.28 32.03 -4.46
C GLY A 265 2.20 32.24 -2.94
N ALA A 266 1.16 32.93 -2.48
CA ALA A 266 0.84 33.13 -1.07
C ALA A 266 -0.54 32.53 -0.84
N HIS A 267 -0.59 31.31 -0.31
CA HIS A 267 -1.86 30.72 0.13
C HIS A 267 -2.42 31.60 1.25
N ARG A 268 -3.55 32.22 0.99
CA ARG A 268 -4.20 33.15 1.91
C ARG A 268 -5.66 33.04 1.56
N ALA A 269 -6.46 32.57 2.50
CA ALA A 269 -7.87 32.25 2.28
C ALA A 269 -8.67 33.30 1.45
N LEU A 270 -8.34 34.60 1.53
CA LEU A 270 -8.99 35.64 0.70
C LEU A 270 -8.48 35.73 -0.76
N ALA A 271 -7.22 35.39 -1.03
CA ALA A 271 -6.67 35.24 -2.38
C ALA A 271 -7.24 33.97 -3.04
N ASP A 272 -7.15 32.83 -2.36
CA ASP A 272 -7.69 31.55 -2.82
C ASP A 272 -9.23 31.62 -3.01
N CYS A 273 -9.98 32.33 -2.14
CA CYS A 273 -11.39 32.68 -2.38
C CYS A 273 -11.63 33.37 -3.75
N ARG A 274 -10.76 34.31 -4.15
CA ARG A 274 -10.89 35.04 -5.42
C ARG A 274 -10.51 34.17 -6.61
N ALA A 275 -9.44 33.38 -6.49
CA ALA A 275 -9.08 32.40 -7.51
C ALA A 275 -10.19 31.37 -7.73
N ASN A 276 -10.85 30.94 -6.65
CA ASN A 276 -11.98 30.04 -6.70
C ASN A 276 -13.22 30.69 -7.36
N GLU A 277 -13.39 32.02 -7.25
CA GLU A 277 -14.42 32.75 -8.01
C GLU A 277 -14.15 32.71 -9.52
N VAL A 278 -12.88 32.90 -9.91
CA VAL A 278 -12.46 32.83 -11.32
C VAL A 278 -12.61 31.42 -11.87
N VAL A 279 -12.19 30.40 -11.11
CA VAL A 279 -12.38 28.97 -11.46
C VAL A 279 -13.86 28.64 -11.59
N LEU A 280 -14.70 29.01 -10.62
CA LEU A 280 -16.16 28.82 -10.66
C LEU A 280 -16.77 29.43 -11.93
N ARG A 281 -16.39 30.67 -12.28
CA ARG A 281 -16.89 31.34 -13.50
C ARG A 281 -16.42 30.65 -14.77
N GLY A 282 -15.17 30.16 -14.81
CA GLY A 282 -14.63 29.34 -15.91
C GLY A 282 -15.38 28.01 -16.08
N LEU A 283 -15.65 27.31 -14.97
CA LEU A 283 -16.42 26.06 -14.96
C LEU A 283 -17.87 26.27 -15.43
N LEU A 284 -18.54 27.34 -14.98
CA LEU A 284 -19.89 27.68 -15.45
C LEU A 284 -19.91 28.07 -16.94
N ALA A 285 -18.86 28.75 -17.44
CA ALA A 285 -18.73 29.03 -18.87
C ALA A 285 -18.50 27.76 -19.71
N HIS A 286 -17.77 26.78 -19.18
CA HIS A 286 -17.58 25.47 -19.82
C HIS A 286 -18.86 24.60 -19.78
N MET A 287 -19.62 24.67 -18.68
CA MET A 287 -20.91 23.98 -18.52
C MET A 287 -22.01 24.59 -19.40
N PHE A 288 -21.97 25.91 -19.63
CA PHE A 288 -22.96 26.66 -20.39
C PHE A 288 -22.32 27.48 -21.54
N PRO A 289 -21.75 26.82 -22.57
CA PRO A 289 -21.00 27.48 -23.65
C PRO A 289 -21.88 28.33 -24.58
N GLY A 290 -23.21 28.27 -24.45
CA GLY A 290 -24.17 29.16 -25.11
C GLY A 290 -24.52 30.43 -24.32
N GLY A 291 -23.93 30.63 -23.14
CA GLY A 291 -24.33 31.66 -22.16
C GLY A 291 -25.13 31.08 -20.99
N LEU A 292 -25.17 31.82 -19.88
CA LEU A 292 -25.78 31.38 -18.61
C LEU A 292 -27.29 31.12 -18.73
N PRO A 293 -27.84 30.09 -18.05
CA PRO A 293 -29.28 29.88 -17.93
C PRO A 293 -30.02 31.14 -17.46
N ASP A 294 -31.06 31.51 -18.20
CA ASP A 294 -31.87 32.74 -18.02
C ASP A 294 -31.04 34.04 -17.92
N GLY A 295 -29.80 34.03 -18.42
CA GLY A 295 -28.86 35.15 -18.33
C GLY A 295 -28.32 35.44 -16.92
N SER A 296 -28.53 34.54 -15.95
CA SER A 296 -28.24 34.78 -14.52
C SER A 296 -27.16 33.84 -13.96
N LEU A 297 -26.30 34.35 -13.07
CA LEU A 297 -25.36 33.50 -12.35
C LEU A 297 -26.10 32.59 -11.36
N GLU A 298 -27.19 33.08 -10.76
CA GLU A 298 -28.05 32.34 -9.83
C GLU A 298 -28.66 31.09 -10.47
N GLY A 299 -29.22 31.20 -11.68
CA GLY A 299 -29.75 30.06 -12.44
C GLY A 299 -28.67 29.06 -12.83
N ALA A 300 -27.50 29.55 -13.25
CA ALA A 300 -26.34 28.71 -13.56
C ALA A 300 -25.84 27.93 -12.33
N LEU A 301 -25.75 28.59 -11.17
CA LEU A 301 -25.32 28.00 -9.90
C LEU A 301 -26.36 27.03 -9.32
N HIS A 302 -27.65 27.34 -9.46
CA HIS A 302 -28.72 26.42 -9.06
C HIS A 302 -28.64 25.14 -9.90
N ALA A 303 -28.53 25.29 -11.22
CA ALA A 303 -28.34 24.16 -12.13
C ALA A 303 -27.07 23.37 -11.82
N ALA A 304 -25.93 24.01 -11.55
CA ALA A 304 -24.68 23.35 -11.19
C ALA A 304 -24.75 22.58 -9.85
N ALA A 305 -25.30 23.21 -8.80
CA ALA A 305 -25.51 22.56 -7.50
C ALA A 305 -26.44 21.35 -7.63
N MET A 306 -27.58 21.51 -8.32
CA MET A 306 -28.50 20.40 -8.60
C MET A 306 -27.88 19.33 -9.51
N HIS A 307 -26.94 19.65 -10.41
CA HIS A 307 -26.22 18.65 -11.20
C HIS A 307 -25.27 17.82 -10.34
N VAL A 308 -24.53 18.44 -9.42
CA VAL A 308 -23.63 17.74 -8.50
C VAL A 308 -24.41 16.86 -7.52
N ASP A 309 -25.50 17.39 -6.92
CA ASP A 309 -26.35 16.61 -6.01
C ASP A 309 -27.12 15.49 -6.75
N ALA A 310 -27.58 15.71 -8.00
CA ALA A 310 -28.26 14.67 -8.79
C ALA A 310 -27.29 13.61 -9.36
N ALA A 311 -26.06 13.99 -9.71
CA ALA A 311 -25.00 13.04 -10.06
C ALA A 311 -24.68 12.13 -8.88
N TRP A 312 -24.72 12.65 -7.65
CA TRP A 312 -24.58 11.85 -6.43
C TRP A 312 -25.78 10.93 -6.18
N ALA A 313 -27.02 11.41 -6.36
CA ALA A 313 -28.21 10.56 -6.29
C ALA A 313 -28.19 9.43 -7.35
N GLY A 314 -27.46 9.62 -8.46
CA GLY A 314 -27.20 8.59 -9.47
C GLY A 314 -26.25 7.46 -9.04
N TRP A 315 -25.51 7.60 -7.94
CA TRP A 315 -24.62 6.53 -7.42
C TRP A 315 -25.36 5.40 -6.69
N VAL A 316 -26.68 5.49 -6.52
CA VAL A 316 -27.55 4.34 -6.24
C VAL A 316 -28.45 4.08 -7.44
N GLN A 317 -27.98 3.27 -8.39
CA GLN A 317 -28.80 2.71 -9.48
C GLN A 317 -28.54 1.21 -9.68
N PRO A 318 -29.59 0.37 -9.78
CA PRO A 318 -29.45 -1.04 -10.12
C PRO A 318 -29.06 -1.25 -11.59
N PRO A 319 -28.46 -2.39 -11.95
CA PRO A 319 -27.75 -2.54 -13.22
C PRO A 319 -28.67 -2.71 -14.44
N GLY A 320 -28.49 -1.85 -15.45
CA GLY A 320 -28.72 -2.20 -16.85
C GLY A 320 -29.62 -1.26 -17.67
N ALA A 321 -29.02 -0.28 -18.34
CA ALA A 321 -29.63 0.44 -19.47
C ALA A 321 -28.61 0.71 -20.58
N LYS A 322 -28.78 0.09 -21.76
CA LYS A 322 -28.01 0.43 -22.98
C LYS A 322 -28.73 1.54 -23.75
N LEU A 323 -28.01 2.53 -24.26
CA LEU A 323 -28.50 3.44 -25.30
C LEU A 323 -27.43 3.72 -26.37
N LYS A 324 -27.85 4.24 -27.53
CA LYS A 324 -27.12 4.19 -28.79
C LYS A 324 -27.01 5.54 -29.50
N VAL A 325 -25.79 5.86 -29.96
CA VAL A 325 -25.45 6.37 -31.32
C VAL A 325 -26.06 7.71 -31.78
N GLN A 326 -25.21 8.69 -32.13
CA GLN A 326 -25.07 9.25 -33.50
C GLN A 326 -23.83 10.15 -33.69
N ARG A 327 -23.65 10.77 -34.87
CA ARG A 327 -22.36 11.20 -35.49
C ARG A 327 -22.29 12.69 -35.92
N LYS A 328 -21.05 13.14 -36.20
CA LYS A 328 -20.55 14.33 -36.97
C LYS A 328 -20.03 15.48 -36.09
N ALA A 329 -19.03 16.28 -36.50
CA ALA A 329 -18.20 16.32 -37.73
C ALA A 329 -16.68 16.37 -37.35
N ALA A 330 -15.66 16.05 -38.15
CA ALA A 330 -15.45 15.94 -39.60
C ALA A 330 -15.07 17.24 -40.36
N ARG A 331 -13.79 17.69 -40.24
CA ARG A 331 -13.00 18.24 -41.37
C ARG A 331 -11.49 18.43 -41.05
N GLN A 332 -10.64 17.86 -41.92
CA GLN A 332 -9.40 18.38 -42.58
C GLN A 332 -8.40 19.23 -41.75
N LEU A 333 -7.07 19.05 -41.88
CA LEU A 333 -6.29 18.91 -43.13
C LEU A 333 -5.17 17.86 -43.09
N ASP A 334 -4.86 17.27 -44.26
CA ASP A 334 -3.60 16.56 -44.54
C ASP A 334 -2.42 17.51 -44.76
N VAL A 335 -1.22 17.13 -44.30
CA VAL A 335 0.05 17.31 -45.05
C VAL A 335 1.03 16.16 -44.74
N THR A 336 0.96 15.07 -45.50
CA THR A 336 1.97 13.98 -45.48
C THR A 336 2.59 13.80 -46.87
N ALA A 337 3.50 14.70 -47.25
CA ALA A 337 4.28 14.60 -48.48
C ALA A 337 5.59 15.42 -48.42
N LYS A 338 6.71 14.77 -48.03
CA LYS A 338 8.12 15.03 -48.40
C LYS A 338 9.10 14.48 -47.35
N LEU A 339 9.57 13.25 -47.55
CA LEU A 339 10.87 12.74 -47.07
C LEU A 339 11.17 11.45 -47.87
N SER A 340 11.72 11.59 -49.08
CA SER A 340 11.98 10.47 -50.00
C SER A 340 13.14 10.79 -50.96
N GLU A 341 14.24 11.28 -50.39
CA GLU A 341 15.54 11.64 -50.99
C GLU A 341 16.42 11.90 -49.74
N TYR A 342 17.60 11.30 -49.50
CA TYR A 342 18.57 10.62 -50.38
C TYR A 342 18.99 9.24 -49.83
N SER A 343 19.52 8.37 -50.70
CA SER A 343 20.30 7.18 -50.33
C SER A 343 21.65 7.13 -51.07
N LYS A 344 22.71 6.82 -50.32
CA LYS A 344 24.12 6.48 -50.66
C LYS A 344 24.97 6.80 -49.42
N SER A 345 25.96 6.00 -49.00
CA SER A 345 26.50 4.75 -49.57
C SER A 345 27.20 3.93 -48.49
N ASP A 346 26.97 2.62 -48.44
CA ASP A 346 27.35 1.76 -47.30
C ASP A 346 28.65 0.95 -47.48
N ASP A 347 29.33 1.08 -48.63
CA ASP A 347 30.46 0.21 -49.03
C ASP A 347 31.81 0.47 -48.31
N GLU A 348 31.92 1.45 -47.41
CA GLU A 348 33.17 1.76 -46.67
C GLU A 348 33.16 1.35 -45.17
N VAL A 349 32.04 0.85 -44.63
CA VAL A 349 31.94 0.48 -43.20
C VAL A 349 32.29 -0.99 -42.95
N ALA A 350 32.04 -1.87 -43.92
CA ALA A 350 32.13 -3.33 -43.74
C ALA A 350 33.56 -3.86 -43.46
N THR A 351 34.61 -3.13 -43.82
CA THR A 351 36.01 -3.60 -43.75
C THR A 351 36.74 -3.31 -42.44
N LEU A 352 36.04 -2.85 -41.39
CA LEU A 352 36.62 -2.55 -40.07
C LEU A 352 36.00 -3.32 -38.89
N THR A 353 34.95 -4.12 -39.12
CA THR A 353 34.28 -4.91 -38.07
C THR A 353 34.79 -6.34 -37.91
N ASP A 354 35.38 -6.92 -38.96
CA ASP A 354 35.64 -8.37 -39.03
C ASP A 354 36.89 -8.85 -38.25
N GLU A 355 37.77 -7.94 -37.82
CA GLU A 355 38.99 -8.29 -37.06
C GLU A 355 38.84 -8.25 -35.52
N LEU A 356 37.66 -7.92 -34.99
CA LEU A 356 37.43 -7.73 -33.54
C LEU A 356 36.42 -8.70 -32.89
N THR A 357 35.79 -9.60 -33.66
CA THR A 357 34.70 -10.49 -33.17
C THR A 357 35.11 -11.96 -33.00
N ALA A 358 36.41 -12.24 -32.98
CA ALA A 358 36.96 -13.61 -32.97
C ALA A 358 37.21 -14.18 -31.56
N GLY A 359 36.14 -14.39 -30.77
CA GLY A 359 36.13 -15.46 -29.75
C GLY A 359 35.66 -15.14 -28.33
N ASP A 360 34.34 -15.19 -28.09
CA ASP A 360 33.77 -15.62 -26.79
C ASP A 360 32.41 -16.33 -27.03
N PRO A 361 32.18 -17.57 -26.57
CA PRO A 361 30.93 -18.30 -26.79
C PRO A 361 29.70 -17.81 -25.99
N LEU A 362 29.82 -16.76 -25.15
CA LEU A 362 28.74 -16.27 -24.28
C LEU A 362 28.08 -14.96 -24.75
N ALA A 363 28.37 -14.51 -25.97
CA ALA A 363 27.77 -13.32 -26.58
C ALA A 363 26.33 -13.58 -27.08
N ASP A 364 25.38 -13.62 -26.14
CA ASP A 364 23.94 -13.79 -26.34
C ASP A 364 23.33 -12.56 -27.07
N SER A 365 23.24 -12.63 -28.41
CA SER A 365 23.06 -11.48 -29.31
C SER A 365 21.72 -10.76 -29.19
N ASP A 366 20.71 -11.39 -28.63
CA ASP A 366 19.30 -10.99 -28.78
C ASP A 366 18.87 -9.92 -27.75
N ARG A 367 19.79 -9.47 -26.88
CA ARG A 367 19.49 -8.59 -25.74
C ARG A 367 19.30 -7.10 -26.07
N PHE A 368 19.65 -6.65 -27.28
CA PHE A 368 19.65 -5.22 -27.63
C PHE A 368 18.48 -4.80 -28.53
N ILE A 369 17.29 -4.69 -27.95
CA ILE A 369 16.11 -4.06 -28.58
C ILE A 369 16.42 -2.57 -28.83
N SER A 370 16.35 -2.14 -30.09
CA SER A 370 16.67 -0.76 -30.48
C SER A 370 15.74 0.29 -29.86
N PRO A 371 16.18 1.55 -29.69
CA PRO A 371 15.34 2.61 -29.14
C PRO A 371 14.03 2.83 -29.92
N GLN A 372 14.05 2.62 -31.25
CA GLN A 372 12.86 2.68 -32.09
C GLN A 372 11.91 1.51 -31.81
N ALA A 373 12.42 0.27 -31.72
CA ALA A 373 11.60 -0.90 -31.41
C ALA A 373 10.94 -0.78 -30.01
N ARG A 374 11.67 -0.23 -29.01
CA ARG A 374 11.08 0.09 -27.69
C ARG A 374 9.96 1.14 -27.78
N GLN A 375 10.10 2.15 -28.63
CA GLN A 375 9.04 3.15 -28.85
C GLN A 375 7.81 2.53 -29.54
N GLU A 376 8.00 1.61 -30.49
CA GLU A 376 6.92 0.91 -31.21
C GLU A 376 6.16 -0.06 -30.29
N GLN A 377 6.86 -0.84 -29.46
CA GLN A 377 6.27 -1.64 -28.38
C GLN A 377 5.31 -0.81 -27.51
N VAL A 378 5.71 0.41 -27.17
CA VAL A 378 4.98 1.27 -26.21
C VAL A 378 3.75 1.93 -26.82
N VAL A 379 3.81 2.31 -28.09
CA VAL A 379 2.63 2.75 -28.85
C VAL A 379 1.63 1.60 -28.98
N ALA A 380 2.11 0.37 -29.20
CA ALA A 380 1.27 -0.83 -29.21
C ALA A 380 0.63 -1.12 -27.84
N LEU A 381 1.39 -0.97 -26.74
CA LEU A 381 0.89 -1.09 -25.36
C LEU A 381 -0.20 -0.06 -25.05
N GLN A 382 0.02 1.21 -25.39
CA GLN A 382 -0.99 2.27 -25.21
C GLN A 382 -2.26 1.97 -26.01
N ALA A 383 -2.15 1.66 -27.30
CA ALA A 383 -3.28 1.40 -28.17
C ALA A 383 -4.04 0.13 -27.77
N GLY A 384 -3.32 -0.91 -27.33
CA GLY A 384 -3.88 -2.16 -26.83
C GLY A 384 -4.64 -1.97 -25.53
N TRP A 385 -4.02 -1.36 -24.52
CA TRP A 385 -4.68 -1.16 -23.22
C TRP A 385 -5.81 -0.13 -23.27
N ALA A 386 -5.73 0.90 -24.12
CA ALA A 386 -6.85 1.80 -24.38
C ALA A 386 -8.04 1.06 -25.03
N ALA A 387 -7.79 0.10 -25.92
CA ALA A 387 -8.84 -0.76 -26.47
C ALA A 387 -9.43 -1.72 -25.42
N VAL A 388 -8.59 -2.31 -24.55
CA VAL A 388 -9.02 -3.11 -23.39
C VAL A 388 -9.91 -2.30 -22.44
N GLN A 389 -9.56 -1.04 -22.15
CA GLN A 389 -10.38 -0.14 -21.34
C GLN A 389 -11.70 0.23 -22.04
N ALA A 390 -11.69 0.45 -23.36
CA ALA A 390 -12.88 0.80 -24.12
C ALA A 390 -13.85 -0.38 -24.35
N ASP A 391 -13.34 -1.61 -24.51
CA ASP A 391 -14.16 -2.80 -24.77
C ASP A 391 -14.20 -3.74 -23.56
N ALA A 392 -15.39 -3.83 -22.94
CA ALA A 392 -15.63 -4.76 -21.84
C ALA A 392 -15.52 -6.24 -22.24
N ALA A 393 -15.65 -6.58 -23.53
CA ALA A 393 -15.49 -7.96 -24.01
C ALA A 393 -14.02 -8.44 -23.91
N LEU A 394 -13.04 -7.55 -24.07
CA LEU A 394 -11.61 -7.88 -23.91
C LEU A 394 -11.20 -8.09 -22.44
N ARG A 395 -12.09 -7.78 -21.48
CA ARG A 395 -11.87 -7.95 -20.03
C ARG A 395 -12.79 -9.00 -19.40
N ALA A 396 -13.70 -9.61 -20.16
CA ALA A 396 -14.73 -10.49 -19.62
C ALA A 396 -14.20 -11.92 -19.44
N SER A 397 -13.75 -12.27 -18.24
CA SER A 397 -13.50 -13.69 -17.92
C SER A 397 -14.83 -14.43 -17.72
N PHE A 398 -14.88 -15.71 -18.07
CA PHE A 398 -15.98 -16.59 -17.65
C PHE A 398 -16.13 -16.62 -16.11
N LEU A 399 -15.03 -16.43 -15.36
CA LEU A 399 -15.04 -16.38 -13.90
C LEU A 399 -15.75 -15.13 -13.35
N ASP A 400 -15.86 -14.04 -14.12
CA ASP A 400 -16.62 -12.85 -13.71
C ASP A 400 -18.14 -13.04 -13.82
N THR A 401 -18.60 -14.20 -14.33
CA THR A 401 -20.03 -14.53 -14.44
C THR A 401 -20.75 -14.36 -13.10
N PRO A 402 -21.75 -13.46 -12.99
CA PRO A 402 -22.43 -13.23 -11.71
C PRO A 402 -23.21 -14.46 -11.25
N ILE A 403 -23.07 -14.83 -9.97
CA ILE A 403 -23.80 -15.93 -9.32
C ILE A 403 -25.31 -15.77 -9.54
N ALA A 404 -25.85 -14.55 -9.45
CA ALA A 404 -27.24 -14.20 -9.73
C ALA A 404 -27.76 -14.69 -11.10
N SER A 405 -26.89 -14.80 -12.11
CA SER A 405 -27.21 -15.20 -13.49
C SER A 405 -27.30 -16.71 -13.69
N LEU A 406 -26.59 -17.50 -12.88
CA LEU A 406 -26.46 -18.97 -12.94
C LEU A 406 -27.72 -19.71 -12.43
N LYS A 407 -28.87 -19.35 -13.00
CA LYS A 407 -30.22 -19.71 -12.55
C LYS A 407 -30.58 -21.19 -12.75
N LYS A 408 -29.94 -21.89 -13.69
CA LYS A 408 -30.13 -23.34 -13.88
C LYS A 408 -29.33 -24.14 -12.85
N GLN A 409 -28.14 -23.64 -12.51
CA GLN A 409 -27.14 -24.30 -11.70
C GLN A 409 -27.43 -24.10 -10.20
N PHE A 410 -27.49 -22.84 -9.73
CA PHE A 410 -27.66 -22.51 -8.31
C PHE A 410 -29.12 -22.19 -7.98
N LYS A 411 -29.65 -22.83 -6.93
CA LYS A 411 -31.03 -22.62 -6.46
C LYS A 411 -31.22 -21.17 -5.97
N PRO A 412 -32.44 -20.61 -5.97
CA PRO A 412 -32.67 -19.22 -5.53
C PRO A 412 -32.11 -18.91 -4.14
N LYS A 413 -32.22 -19.84 -3.19
CA LYS A 413 -31.60 -19.71 -1.87
C LYS A 413 -30.08 -19.86 -1.89
N GLU A 414 -29.52 -20.73 -2.74
CA GLU A 414 -28.05 -20.87 -2.86
C GLU A 414 -27.42 -19.57 -3.39
N ARG A 415 -28.05 -18.92 -4.38
CA ARG A 415 -27.58 -17.62 -4.90
C ARG A 415 -27.74 -16.50 -3.88
N LYS A 416 -28.92 -16.39 -3.25
CA LYS A 416 -29.16 -15.40 -2.19
C LYS A 416 -28.17 -15.54 -1.02
N ASP A 417 -27.97 -16.76 -0.51
CA ASP A 417 -27.09 -16.98 0.64
C ASP A 417 -25.61 -16.63 0.29
N LEU A 418 -25.19 -16.81 -0.97
CA LEU A 418 -23.88 -16.40 -1.48
C LEU A 418 -23.76 -14.87 -1.66
N GLU A 419 -24.80 -14.23 -2.19
CA GLU A 419 -24.89 -12.77 -2.31
C GLU A 419 -24.81 -12.10 -0.92
N GLU A 420 -25.55 -12.61 0.08
CA GLU A 420 -25.46 -12.18 1.49
C GLU A 420 -24.10 -12.51 2.16
N ALA A 421 -23.33 -13.46 1.61
CA ALA A 421 -21.97 -13.78 2.03
C ALA A 421 -20.88 -12.98 1.28
N GLY A 422 -21.24 -12.00 0.45
CA GLY A 422 -20.28 -11.23 -0.35
C GLY A 422 -19.54 -12.12 -1.35
N VAL A 423 -20.27 -12.94 -2.09
CA VAL A 423 -19.78 -13.77 -3.21
C VAL A 423 -20.68 -13.51 -4.42
N ALA A 424 -20.27 -12.56 -5.26
CA ALA A 424 -21.07 -12.05 -6.38
C ALA A 424 -20.76 -12.75 -7.72
N THR A 425 -19.53 -13.21 -7.95
CA THR A 425 -19.09 -13.88 -9.19
C THR A 425 -18.67 -15.34 -8.97
N LEU A 426 -18.56 -16.11 -10.06
CA LEU A 426 -18.05 -17.49 -10.01
C LEU A 426 -16.60 -17.54 -9.49
N GLY A 427 -15.73 -16.63 -9.94
CA GLY A 427 -14.36 -16.50 -9.44
C GLY A 427 -14.31 -16.29 -7.93
N GLN A 428 -15.09 -15.34 -7.40
CA GLN A 428 -15.18 -15.09 -5.96
C GLN A 428 -15.68 -16.30 -5.14
N LEU A 429 -16.41 -17.22 -5.77
CA LEU A 429 -16.79 -18.50 -5.16
C LEU A 429 -15.60 -19.48 -5.16
N LEU A 430 -14.89 -19.61 -6.28
CA LEU A 430 -13.69 -20.46 -6.38
C LEU A 430 -12.51 -19.94 -5.54
N GLU A 431 -12.48 -18.65 -5.20
CA GLU A 431 -11.47 -18.04 -4.33
C GLU A 431 -11.82 -18.12 -2.83
N CYS A 432 -12.93 -18.78 -2.46
CA CYS A 432 -13.28 -19.03 -1.06
C CYS A 432 -12.43 -20.18 -0.48
N PHE A 433 -11.10 -20.00 -0.45
CA PHE A 433 -10.11 -20.99 -0.02
C PHE A 433 -10.32 -21.46 1.43
N PRO A 434 -9.89 -22.69 1.78
CA PRO A 434 -10.03 -23.19 3.14
C PRO A 434 -9.22 -22.40 4.15
N SER A 435 -9.79 -22.19 5.33
CA SER A 435 -9.16 -21.40 6.41
C SER A 435 -8.21 -22.22 7.28
N ARG A 436 -8.31 -23.55 7.24
CA ARG A 436 -7.42 -24.50 7.92
C ARG A 436 -7.26 -25.75 7.06
N MET A 437 -6.09 -26.38 7.16
CA MET A 437 -5.89 -27.77 6.78
C MET A 437 -5.75 -28.61 8.05
N LEU A 438 -6.40 -29.77 8.07
CA LEU A 438 -6.16 -30.82 9.05
C LEU A 438 -5.38 -31.92 8.33
N SER A 439 -4.16 -32.18 8.78
CA SER A 439 -3.31 -33.21 8.15
C SER A 439 -3.83 -34.60 8.49
N GLY A 440 -3.78 -35.51 7.52
CA GLY A 440 -4.07 -36.93 7.75
C GLY A 440 -3.03 -37.52 8.69
N THR A 441 -3.46 -38.23 9.73
CA THR A 441 -2.53 -38.64 10.79
C THR A 441 -1.67 -39.84 10.45
N THR A 442 -0.47 -39.81 11.04
CA THR A 442 0.23 -40.99 11.54
C THR A 442 -0.75 -42.01 12.15
N PRO A 443 -0.92 -43.21 11.57
CA PRO A 443 -1.69 -44.27 12.22
C PRO A 443 -0.96 -44.72 13.49
N GLY A 444 -1.58 -44.54 14.66
CA GLY A 444 -0.88 -44.72 15.93
C GLY A 444 -1.76 -44.55 17.17
N MET A 445 -1.14 -44.74 18.34
CA MET A 445 -1.80 -44.70 19.65
C MET A 445 -2.21 -43.28 20.07
N LEU A 446 -3.10 -43.18 21.06
CA LEU A 446 -3.46 -41.92 21.72
C LEU A 446 -2.25 -41.34 22.49
N PRO A 447 -2.05 -40.02 22.52
CA PRO A 447 -0.90 -39.41 23.20
C PRO A 447 -1.00 -39.58 24.72
N ASP A 448 0.04 -40.18 25.33
CA ASP A 448 0.07 -40.48 26.77
C ASP A 448 0.05 -39.20 27.63
N ASP A 449 0.83 -38.19 27.23
CA ASP A 449 1.10 -36.95 27.98
C ASP A 449 -0.10 -35.98 28.09
N GLY A 450 -1.16 -36.22 27.32
CA GLY A 450 -2.35 -35.37 27.31
C GLY A 450 -2.24 -34.14 26.39
N THR A 451 -1.23 -34.05 25.53
CA THR A 451 -1.17 -33.03 24.49
C THR A 451 -2.38 -33.11 23.55
N LEU A 452 -2.94 -31.95 23.24
CA LEU A 452 -4.09 -31.76 22.37
C LEU A 452 -3.69 -30.81 21.25
N ASP A 453 -3.28 -31.36 20.11
CA ASP A 453 -3.15 -30.60 18.88
C ASP A 453 -4.52 -30.50 18.18
N ASP A 454 -5.02 -29.27 17.96
CA ASP A 454 -6.31 -29.02 17.32
C ASP A 454 -6.30 -29.19 15.79
N ARG A 455 -5.14 -29.60 15.23
CA ARG A 455 -4.88 -29.72 13.79
C ARG A 455 -4.81 -31.18 13.28
N THR A 456 -4.80 -32.15 14.19
CA THR A 456 -4.40 -33.54 13.93
C THR A 456 -5.59 -34.52 14.09
N LEU A 457 -5.95 -35.22 13.01
CA LEU A 457 -7.14 -36.10 12.89
C LEU A 457 -6.83 -37.59 13.11
N LEU A 458 -6.70 -38.04 14.36
CA LEU A 458 -6.33 -39.41 14.72
C LEU A 458 -7.21 -40.46 14.05
N THR A 459 -6.58 -41.38 13.30
CA THR A 459 -7.25 -42.51 12.66
C THR A 459 -7.01 -43.78 13.46
N LEU A 460 -8.10 -44.37 13.97
CA LEU A 460 -8.06 -45.52 14.88
C LEU A 460 -9.12 -46.57 14.53
N ALA A 461 -8.76 -47.84 14.73
CA ALA A 461 -9.73 -48.93 14.76
C ALA A 461 -10.42 -48.95 16.13
N LEU A 462 -11.75 -48.92 16.11
CA LEU A 462 -12.62 -48.77 17.27
C LEU A 462 -13.60 -49.93 17.39
N ARG A 463 -13.86 -50.38 18.61
CA ARG A 463 -14.97 -51.29 18.95
C ARG A 463 -16.01 -50.53 19.78
N VAL A 464 -17.28 -50.63 19.41
CA VAL A 464 -18.37 -49.91 20.10
C VAL A 464 -18.75 -50.59 21.40
N THR A 465 -18.51 -49.92 22.53
CA THR A 465 -18.85 -50.42 23.87
C THR A 465 -20.24 -49.97 24.31
N SER A 466 -20.59 -48.70 24.06
CA SER A 466 -21.95 -48.16 24.21
C SER A 466 -22.43 -47.53 22.90
N PRO A 467 -23.54 -48.00 22.29
CA PRO A 467 -24.01 -47.54 20.99
C PRO A 467 -24.53 -46.09 21.02
N PRO A 468 -24.55 -45.39 19.87
CA PRO A 468 -24.99 -43.99 19.78
C PRO A 468 -26.41 -43.84 20.33
N THR A 469 -26.51 -43.11 21.44
CA THR A 469 -27.75 -42.95 22.20
C THR A 469 -28.10 -41.47 22.31
N VAL A 470 -29.24 -41.06 21.77
CA VAL A 470 -29.79 -39.70 21.95
C VAL A 470 -30.49 -39.61 23.30
N ARG A 471 -30.18 -38.58 24.08
CA ARG A 471 -30.74 -38.31 25.41
C ARG A 471 -31.16 -36.85 25.53
N GLN A 472 -32.14 -36.56 26.39
CA GLN A 472 -32.54 -35.19 26.70
C GLN A 472 -31.78 -34.68 27.94
N ALA A 473 -31.29 -33.44 27.88
CA ALA A 473 -30.62 -32.78 28.99
C ALA A 473 -31.62 -32.03 29.89
N LYS A 474 -31.24 -31.80 31.15
CA LYS A 474 -32.03 -31.02 32.13
C LYS A 474 -32.26 -29.56 31.71
N SER A 475 -31.47 -29.04 30.77
CA SER A 475 -31.61 -27.72 30.14
C SER A 475 -32.58 -27.68 28.94
N GLY A 476 -33.23 -28.81 28.60
CA GLY A 476 -34.19 -28.90 27.49
C GLY A 476 -33.58 -29.20 26.12
N GLY A 477 -32.27 -29.06 25.94
CA GLY A 477 -31.55 -29.53 24.75
C GLY A 477 -31.45 -31.06 24.67
N TYR A 478 -31.03 -31.57 23.52
CA TYR A 478 -30.75 -33.00 23.30
C TYR A 478 -29.27 -33.21 23.01
N PHE A 479 -28.76 -34.39 23.34
CA PHE A 479 -27.37 -34.76 23.10
C PHE A 479 -27.23 -36.23 22.68
N LEU A 480 -26.24 -36.53 21.84
CA LEU A 480 -25.91 -37.88 21.40
C LEU A 480 -24.61 -38.34 22.08
N THR A 481 -24.62 -39.56 22.65
CA THR A 481 -23.41 -40.20 23.20
C THR A 481 -23.17 -41.58 22.60
N ALA A 482 -21.95 -41.83 22.14
CA ALA A 482 -21.41 -43.17 21.88
C ALA A 482 -20.11 -43.35 22.67
N GLU A 483 -19.82 -44.57 23.11
CA GLU A 483 -18.54 -44.92 23.76
C GLU A 483 -17.83 -46.03 22.99
N PHE A 484 -16.53 -45.85 22.76
CA PHE A 484 -15.68 -46.76 22.00
C PHE A 484 -14.45 -47.16 22.82
N SER A 485 -13.89 -48.33 22.53
CA SER A 485 -12.54 -48.74 22.93
C SER A 485 -11.67 -48.87 21.68
N VAL A 486 -10.41 -48.46 21.76
CA VAL A 486 -9.42 -48.70 20.69
C VAL A 486 -9.14 -50.21 20.60
N VAL A 487 -8.94 -50.71 19.38
CA VAL A 487 -8.61 -52.12 19.09
C VAL A 487 -7.57 -52.23 17.98
N HIS A 488 -7.00 -53.42 17.78
CA HIS A 488 -6.07 -53.68 16.68
C HIS A 488 -6.81 -53.68 15.31
N PRO A 489 -6.24 -53.10 14.23
CA PRO A 489 -6.93 -52.98 12.93
C PRO A 489 -7.44 -54.29 12.32
N SER A 490 -6.81 -55.43 12.64
CA SER A 490 -7.28 -56.76 12.19
C SER A 490 -8.67 -57.12 12.71
N GLU A 491 -9.11 -56.56 13.84
CA GLU A 491 -10.48 -56.75 14.35
C GLU A 491 -11.54 -55.96 13.55
N ALA A 492 -11.11 -54.95 12.79
CA ALA A 492 -11.93 -54.24 11.81
C ALA A 492 -11.76 -54.83 10.39
N GLY A 493 -11.10 -55.98 10.26
CA GLY A 493 -10.87 -56.68 8.98
C GLY A 493 -9.66 -56.20 8.17
N LEU A 494 -8.82 -55.31 8.72
CA LEU A 494 -7.67 -54.74 8.01
C LEU A 494 -6.37 -55.51 8.30
N HIS A 495 -5.71 -55.98 7.25
CA HIS A 495 -4.42 -56.66 7.34
C HIS A 495 -3.26 -55.69 7.08
N VAL A 496 -2.73 -55.10 8.15
CA VAL A 496 -1.65 -54.10 8.11
C VAL A 496 -0.30 -54.77 8.38
N PRO A 497 0.66 -54.79 7.43
CA PRO A 497 1.99 -55.35 7.67
C PRO A 497 2.77 -54.55 8.72
N GLY A 498 3.57 -55.24 9.56
CA GLY A 498 4.54 -54.61 10.45
C GLY A 498 4.03 -53.99 11.75
N LEU A 499 2.70 -53.89 11.96
CA LEU A 499 2.14 -53.36 13.21
C LEU A 499 2.40 -54.33 14.40
N PRO A 500 2.98 -53.87 15.53
CA PRO A 500 3.22 -54.72 16.69
C PRO A 500 1.92 -54.99 17.48
N LEU A 501 1.53 -56.27 17.55
CA LEU A 501 0.35 -56.76 18.28
C LEU A 501 0.32 -56.35 19.76
N ASP A 502 1.49 -56.18 20.39
CA ASP A 502 1.61 -55.90 21.82
C ASP A 502 1.29 -54.44 22.18
N ALA A 503 1.41 -53.51 21.23
CA ALA A 503 1.12 -52.09 21.46
C ALA A 503 -0.38 -51.80 21.70
N TYR A 504 -1.26 -52.67 21.20
CA TYR A 504 -2.72 -52.51 21.26
C TYR A 504 -3.40 -53.36 22.35
N GLN A 505 -2.64 -54.15 23.12
CA GLN A 505 -3.21 -55.28 23.88
C GLN A 505 -3.99 -54.90 25.15
N ASP A 506 -3.67 -53.80 25.85
CA ASP A 506 -4.33 -53.50 27.14
C ASP A 506 -4.41 -52.00 27.54
N GLN A 507 -4.72 -51.10 26.59
CA GLN A 507 -5.15 -49.73 26.91
C GLN A 507 -6.69 -49.59 26.78
N PRO A 508 -7.48 -49.68 27.87
CA PRO A 508 -8.93 -49.44 27.86
C PRO A 508 -9.27 -47.94 27.78
N CYS A 509 -8.72 -47.24 26.79
CA CYS A 509 -8.99 -45.84 26.50
C CYS A 509 -10.43 -45.67 26.02
N LYS A 510 -11.30 -45.17 26.89
CA LYS A 510 -12.68 -44.81 26.55
C LYS A 510 -12.69 -43.55 25.70
N LEU A 511 -13.16 -43.69 24.48
CA LEU A 511 -13.43 -42.59 23.56
C LEU A 511 -14.93 -42.26 23.56
N LYS A 512 -15.28 -40.98 23.64
CA LYS A 512 -16.64 -40.51 23.88
C LYS A 512 -17.04 -39.43 22.89
N LEU A 513 -17.97 -39.77 21.99
CA LEU A 513 -18.59 -38.82 21.07
C LEU A 513 -19.67 -38.02 21.83
N TYR A 514 -19.70 -36.69 21.70
CA TYR A 514 -20.70 -35.83 22.37
C TYR A 514 -21.08 -34.61 21.52
N ASP A 515 -22.24 -34.68 20.84
CA ASP A 515 -22.89 -33.51 20.23
C ASP A 515 -24.09 -33.08 21.09
N PHE A 516 -24.32 -31.78 21.21
CA PHE A 516 -25.42 -31.17 21.98
C PHE A 516 -26.12 -30.11 21.13
N ARG A 517 -27.44 -30.21 20.96
CA ARG A 517 -28.24 -29.27 20.17
C ARG A 517 -29.47 -28.78 20.94
N HIS A 518 -29.73 -27.48 20.84
CA HIS A 518 -30.94 -26.86 21.35
C HIS A 518 -32.07 -27.01 20.32
N GLY A 519 -33.14 -27.72 20.69
CA GLY A 519 -34.31 -27.95 19.84
C GLY A 519 -34.23 -29.20 18.94
N TYR A 520 -35.40 -29.78 18.67
CA TYR A 520 -35.70 -30.87 17.72
C TYR A 520 -34.69 -32.04 17.63
N PRO A 521 -34.95 -33.19 18.29
CA PRO A 521 -34.03 -34.34 18.30
C PRO A 521 -33.85 -35.03 16.93
N PHE A 522 -34.60 -34.64 15.89
CA PHE A 522 -34.54 -35.21 14.55
C PHE A 522 -33.12 -35.22 13.94
N MET A 523 -32.34 -34.14 14.10
CA MET A 523 -30.97 -34.10 13.57
C MET A 523 -30.04 -35.12 14.24
N LEU A 524 -30.17 -35.31 15.55
CA LEU A 524 -29.37 -36.29 16.30
C LEU A 524 -29.85 -37.72 16.04
N ASN A 525 -31.15 -37.93 15.80
CA ASN A 525 -31.69 -39.21 15.36
C ASN A 525 -31.20 -39.59 13.95
N ARG A 526 -31.01 -38.62 13.05
CA ARG A 526 -30.39 -38.85 11.74
C ARG A 526 -28.92 -39.25 11.91
N LEU A 527 -28.11 -38.44 12.60
CA LEU A 527 -26.71 -38.77 12.88
C LEU A 527 -26.55 -40.14 13.56
N LYS A 528 -27.49 -40.52 14.44
CA LYS A 528 -27.54 -41.87 15.02
C LYS A 528 -27.75 -42.95 13.95
N ALA A 529 -28.70 -42.76 13.04
CA ALA A 529 -28.95 -43.71 11.95
C ALA A 529 -27.77 -43.81 10.98
N ASP A 530 -27.17 -42.67 10.61
CA ASP A 530 -25.97 -42.62 9.77
C ASP A 530 -24.81 -43.41 10.42
N LEU A 531 -24.66 -43.32 11.75
CA LEU A 531 -23.69 -44.10 12.54
C LEU A 531 -24.06 -45.59 12.68
N ASP A 532 -25.34 -45.92 12.89
CA ASP A 532 -25.82 -47.32 12.96
C ASP A 532 -25.56 -48.04 11.61
N GLU A 533 -25.80 -47.34 10.49
CA GLU A 533 -25.57 -47.82 9.11
C GLU A 533 -24.07 -47.96 8.80
N ALA A 534 -23.23 -47.04 9.31
CA ALA A 534 -21.77 -47.15 9.31
C ALA A 534 -21.21 -48.19 10.32
N GLY A 535 -22.03 -49.15 10.77
CA GLY A 535 -21.60 -50.28 11.58
C GLY A 535 -21.34 -49.98 13.06
N CYS A 536 -21.60 -48.76 13.54
CA CYS A 536 -21.37 -48.37 14.94
C CYS A 536 -22.44 -48.90 15.93
N VAL A 537 -22.93 -50.11 15.69
CA VAL A 537 -23.80 -50.89 16.58
C VAL A 537 -23.01 -51.53 17.71
N LYS A 538 -23.66 -51.85 18.83
CA LYS A 538 -22.99 -52.37 20.04
C LYS A 538 -22.21 -53.66 19.74
N GLY A 539 -20.90 -53.66 19.99
CA GLY A 539 -20.00 -54.78 19.73
C GLY A 539 -19.44 -54.85 18.30
N GLY A 540 -19.91 -53.99 17.39
CA GLY A 540 -19.30 -53.83 16.06
C GLY A 540 -17.93 -53.16 16.13
N THR A 541 -17.12 -53.41 15.11
CA THR A 541 -15.82 -52.76 14.88
C THR A 541 -15.90 -51.88 13.63
N ALA A 542 -15.25 -50.71 13.69
CA ALA A 542 -15.18 -49.75 12.60
C ALA A 542 -13.87 -48.96 12.70
N VAL A 543 -13.35 -48.46 11.58
CA VAL A 543 -12.26 -47.47 11.59
C VAL A 543 -12.85 -46.07 11.51
N ALA A 544 -12.38 -45.16 12.35
CA ALA A 544 -12.77 -43.76 12.32
C ALA A 544 -11.55 -42.85 12.38
N SER A 545 -11.64 -41.72 11.67
CA SER A 545 -10.71 -40.60 11.76
C SER A 545 -11.38 -39.46 12.52
N PHE A 546 -10.71 -38.87 13.52
CA PHE A 546 -11.31 -37.87 14.39
C PHE A 546 -10.33 -36.98 15.16
N ALA A 547 -10.75 -35.74 15.44
CA ALA A 547 -10.03 -34.84 16.34
C ALA A 547 -10.39 -35.11 17.81
N LEU A 548 -9.38 -35.09 18.68
CA LEU A 548 -9.57 -35.05 20.13
C LEU A 548 -9.95 -33.63 20.57
N LYS A 549 -10.87 -33.53 21.55
CA LYS A 549 -11.42 -32.26 22.03
C LYS A 549 -10.99 -31.92 23.45
N SER A 550 -10.96 -32.91 24.33
CA SER A 550 -10.59 -32.77 25.75
C SER A 550 -10.45 -34.14 26.41
N ARG A 551 -9.61 -34.25 27.44
CA ARG A 551 -9.56 -35.43 28.34
C ARG A 551 -10.36 -35.14 29.61
N GLU A 552 -11.33 -35.99 29.94
CA GLU A 552 -12.02 -35.94 31.24
C GLU A 552 -11.07 -36.39 32.35
N ALA A 553 -11.28 -35.89 33.58
CA ALA A 553 -10.55 -36.35 34.77
C ALA A 553 -10.79 -37.85 35.11
N SER A 554 -11.72 -38.50 34.42
CA SER A 554 -11.97 -39.95 34.44
C SER A 554 -10.97 -40.75 33.57
N GLY A 555 -10.08 -40.07 32.84
CA GLY A 555 -9.22 -40.66 31.79
C GLY A 555 -9.93 -40.80 30.43
N THR A 556 -11.23 -40.55 30.35
CA THR A 556 -12.03 -40.65 29.12
C THR A 556 -11.65 -39.54 28.14
N TRP A 557 -11.36 -39.87 26.88
CA TRP A 557 -11.12 -38.90 25.82
C TRP A 557 -12.42 -38.51 25.13
N MET A 558 -12.71 -37.21 25.04
CA MET A 558 -13.82 -36.69 24.24
C MET A 558 -13.37 -36.40 22.81
N ILE A 559 -14.19 -36.85 21.86
CA ILE A 559 -14.05 -36.58 20.42
C ILE A 559 -14.82 -35.31 20.05
N ASP A 560 -14.32 -34.51 19.10
CA ASP A 560 -15.13 -33.45 18.49
C ASP A 560 -16.11 -34.04 17.46
N PRO A 561 -17.44 -34.00 17.69
CA PRO A 561 -18.42 -34.63 16.80
C PRO A 561 -18.51 -34.00 15.40
N LYS A 562 -17.96 -32.80 15.21
CA LYS A 562 -17.87 -32.16 13.88
C LYS A 562 -16.79 -32.76 12.98
N ARG A 563 -15.84 -33.48 13.56
CA ARG A 563 -14.63 -33.98 12.90
C ARG A 563 -14.52 -35.50 12.97
N PHE A 564 -15.55 -36.20 13.42
CA PHE A 564 -15.61 -37.66 13.46
C PHE A 564 -16.17 -38.20 12.14
N ASN A 565 -15.37 -38.99 11.42
CA ASN A 565 -15.78 -39.66 10.19
C ASN A 565 -15.46 -41.16 10.26
N VAL A 566 -16.37 -42.02 9.82
CA VAL A 566 -16.15 -43.48 9.71
C VAL A 566 -15.59 -43.77 8.32
N LEU A 567 -14.45 -44.45 8.25
CA LEU A 567 -13.76 -44.72 6.98
C LEU A 567 -14.28 -46.00 6.32
N PRO A 568 -14.63 -45.98 5.02
CA PRO A 568 -14.85 -47.20 4.24
C PRO A 568 -13.61 -48.09 4.23
N ALA A 569 -13.77 -49.41 4.06
CA ALA A 569 -12.68 -50.39 4.20
C ALA A 569 -11.44 -50.08 3.32
N GLU A 570 -11.63 -49.58 2.10
CA GLU A 570 -10.54 -49.21 1.19
C GLU A 570 -9.75 -47.99 1.70
N ALA A 571 -10.45 -46.93 2.10
CA ALA A 571 -9.84 -45.73 2.68
C ALA A 571 -9.18 -46.01 4.05
N ALA A 572 -9.76 -46.92 4.82
CA ALA A 572 -9.21 -47.38 6.09
C ALA A 572 -7.95 -48.24 5.90
N ALA A 573 -7.90 -49.07 4.84
CA ALA A 573 -6.68 -49.79 4.47
C ALA A 573 -5.56 -48.83 4.05
N ALA A 574 -5.85 -47.83 3.20
CA ALA A 574 -4.89 -46.81 2.80
C ALA A 574 -4.32 -46.05 4.01
N ALA A 575 -5.19 -45.56 4.91
CA ALA A 575 -4.80 -44.80 6.09
C ALA A 575 -3.95 -45.57 7.12
N PHE A 576 -3.94 -46.91 7.08
CA PHE A 576 -3.09 -47.74 7.94
C PHE A 576 -1.86 -48.34 7.24
N CYS A 577 -1.88 -48.53 5.92
CA CYS A 577 -0.82 -49.21 5.16
C CYS A 577 0.09 -48.27 4.37
N GLY A 578 -0.18 -46.96 4.34
CA GLY A 578 0.52 -45.99 3.49
C GLY A 578 1.93 -45.61 3.96
N GLU A 579 2.96 -46.24 3.39
CA GLU A 579 4.24 -45.55 3.21
C GLU A 579 4.07 -44.44 2.15
N GLY A 580 3.88 -43.19 2.59
CA GLY A 580 3.98 -42.01 1.73
C GLY A 580 2.75 -41.63 0.89
N GLN A 581 1.57 -42.24 1.10
CA GLN A 581 0.30 -41.71 0.58
C GLN A 581 -0.66 -41.45 1.75
N GLY A 582 -1.04 -40.18 1.92
CA GLY A 582 -1.73 -39.70 3.11
C GLY A 582 -3.16 -40.23 3.26
N GLY A 583 -3.62 -40.34 4.52
CA GLY A 583 -5.04 -40.47 4.81
C GLY A 583 -5.83 -39.22 4.36
N PRO A 584 -7.17 -39.31 4.26
CA PRO A 584 -7.99 -38.28 3.62
C PRO A 584 -7.81 -36.88 4.24
N PHE A 585 -7.15 -35.99 3.49
CA PHE A 585 -6.88 -34.61 3.92
C PHE A 585 -8.18 -33.82 4.08
N MET A 586 -8.40 -33.26 5.27
CA MET A 586 -9.62 -32.50 5.56
C MET A 586 -9.32 -31.01 5.62
N VAL A 587 -9.78 -30.28 4.62
CA VAL A 587 -9.71 -28.81 4.58
C VAL A 587 -11.00 -28.19 5.16
N GLU A 588 -10.85 -27.17 6.01
CA GLU A 588 -11.97 -26.53 6.72
C GLU A 588 -12.23 -25.11 6.15
N HIS A 589 -13.24 -25.01 5.27
CA HIS A 589 -13.73 -23.75 4.72
C HIS A 589 -14.23 -22.78 5.81
N PRO A 590 -14.01 -21.46 5.67
CA PRO A 590 -14.50 -20.48 6.63
C PRO A 590 -16.03 -20.38 6.62
N SER A 591 -16.62 -20.07 7.78
CA SER A 591 -18.06 -19.74 7.90
C SER A 591 -18.32 -18.31 7.40
N LYS A 592 -18.73 -18.14 6.14
CA LYS A 592 -18.97 -16.84 5.50
C LYS A 592 -20.47 -16.55 5.39
N GLY A 593 -20.94 -15.37 5.80
CA GLY A 593 -22.35 -14.94 5.66
C GLY A 593 -23.41 -15.84 6.33
N GLY A 594 -23.02 -16.68 7.30
CA GLY A 594 -23.91 -17.70 7.88
C GLY A 594 -24.02 -19.00 7.08
N ILE A 595 -23.30 -19.15 5.97
CA ILE A 595 -23.08 -20.43 5.29
C ILE A 595 -22.12 -21.28 6.16
N THR A 596 -22.49 -22.55 6.40
CA THR A 596 -21.63 -23.49 7.14
C THR A 596 -20.45 -23.97 6.28
N PRO A 597 -19.28 -24.32 6.87
CA PRO A 597 -18.09 -24.80 6.16
C PRO A 597 -18.38 -25.88 5.09
N GLU A 598 -19.06 -26.97 5.49
CA GLU A 598 -19.48 -28.06 4.60
C GLU A 598 -20.31 -27.56 3.41
N ARG A 599 -21.23 -26.61 3.66
CA ARG A 599 -22.12 -26.08 2.63
C ARG A 599 -21.39 -25.11 1.70
N LEU A 600 -20.39 -24.39 2.20
CA LEU A 600 -19.51 -23.59 1.36
C LEU A 600 -18.67 -24.51 0.47
N LYS A 601 -18.00 -25.54 1.01
CA LYS A 601 -17.26 -26.54 0.21
C LYS A 601 -18.12 -27.13 -0.92
N ASN A 602 -19.35 -27.57 -0.60
CA ASN A 602 -20.27 -28.12 -1.59
C ASN A 602 -20.71 -27.10 -2.67
N LEU A 603 -20.81 -25.81 -2.34
CA LEU A 603 -21.08 -24.76 -3.33
C LEU A 603 -19.85 -24.46 -4.21
N VAL A 604 -18.65 -24.49 -3.63
CA VAL A 604 -17.37 -24.29 -4.32
C VAL A 604 -17.09 -25.43 -5.31
N LEU A 605 -17.18 -26.69 -4.87
CA LEU A 605 -17.02 -27.87 -5.74
C LEU A 605 -18.00 -27.83 -6.93
N LYS A 606 -19.24 -27.44 -6.67
CA LYS A 606 -20.27 -27.21 -7.69
C LYS A 606 -19.95 -26.04 -8.62
N GLY A 607 -19.16 -25.06 -8.18
CA GLY A 607 -18.59 -24.01 -9.03
C GLY A 607 -17.48 -24.54 -9.94
N LEU A 608 -16.59 -25.38 -9.41
CA LEU A 608 -15.46 -25.97 -10.16
C LEU A 608 -15.97 -26.79 -11.35
N THR A 609 -16.96 -27.66 -11.16
CA THR A 609 -17.55 -28.45 -12.26
C THR A 609 -18.06 -27.57 -13.41
N LEU A 610 -18.58 -26.37 -13.13
CA LEU A 610 -19.06 -25.44 -14.16
C LEU A 610 -17.92 -24.71 -14.88
N ALA A 611 -16.79 -24.52 -14.21
CA ALA A 611 -15.58 -23.99 -14.84
C ALA A 611 -14.93 -25.07 -15.72
N GLU A 612 -14.95 -26.35 -15.30
CA GLU A 612 -14.47 -27.49 -16.08
C GLU A 612 -15.32 -27.76 -17.32
N GLU A 613 -16.66 -27.67 -17.19
CA GLU A 613 -17.58 -27.67 -18.34
C GLU A 613 -17.24 -26.53 -19.32
N ALA A 614 -16.95 -25.32 -18.82
CA ALA A 614 -16.59 -24.18 -19.66
C ALA A 614 -15.19 -24.27 -20.29
N GLU A 615 -14.20 -24.87 -19.62
CA GLU A 615 -12.87 -25.14 -20.18
C GLU A 615 -12.96 -26.20 -21.29
N ALA A 616 -13.75 -27.26 -21.08
CA ALA A 616 -14.01 -28.29 -22.09
C ALA A 616 -14.81 -27.76 -23.30
N GLU A 617 -15.67 -26.76 -23.13
CA GLU A 617 -16.33 -26.03 -24.22
C GLU A 617 -15.43 -24.94 -24.86
N GLY A 618 -14.23 -24.68 -24.33
CA GLY A 618 -13.29 -23.66 -24.82
C GLY A 618 -13.73 -22.21 -24.50
N VAL A 619 -14.67 -22.04 -23.58
CA VAL A 619 -15.25 -20.76 -23.12
C VAL A 619 -14.43 -20.13 -21.99
N LEU A 620 -13.68 -20.94 -21.24
CA LEU A 620 -12.67 -20.53 -20.27
C LEU A 620 -11.30 -21.05 -20.72
N GLN A 621 -10.28 -20.21 -20.64
CA GLN A 621 -8.88 -20.59 -20.86
C GLN A 621 -8.05 -20.32 -19.60
N ASP A 622 -6.94 -21.05 -19.43
CA ASP A 622 -5.97 -20.70 -18.40
C ASP A 622 -5.38 -19.31 -18.72
N PRO A 623 -5.41 -18.32 -17.81
CA PRO A 623 -4.81 -17.00 -18.05
C PRO A 623 -3.31 -17.09 -18.36
N LEU A 624 -2.60 -18.06 -17.80
CA LEU A 624 -1.18 -18.25 -18.06
C LEU A 624 -1.02 -19.10 -19.33
N PRO A 625 -0.27 -18.62 -20.34
CA PRO A 625 0.13 -19.46 -21.46
C PRO A 625 1.17 -20.50 -20.96
N PRO A 626 1.29 -21.68 -21.60
CA PRO A 626 2.10 -22.80 -21.08
C PRO A 626 3.56 -22.43 -20.77
N GLU A 627 4.12 -21.49 -21.53
CA GLU A 627 5.49 -20.98 -21.42
C GLU A 627 5.74 -20.24 -20.09
N LEU A 628 4.67 -19.79 -19.40
CA LEU A 628 4.74 -19.18 -18.06
C LEU A 628 4.36 -20.16 -16.93
N LEU A 629 4.04 -21.42 -17.23
CA LEU A 629 3.87 -22.48 -16.22
C LEU A 629 5.20 -23.19 -15.90
N GLN A 630 6.18 -23.11 -16.81
CA GLN A 630 7.53 -23.62 -16.61
C GLN A 630 8.42 -22.52 -15.99
N LEU A 631 8.62 -22.56 -14.66
CA LEU A 631 9.44 -21.57 -13.96
C LEU A 631 10.94 -21.81 -14.16
N ASP A 632 11.38 -23.05 -13.95
CA ASP A 632 12.77 -23.51 -14.10
C ASP A 632 12.86 -24.58 -15.19
N GLU A 633 14.00 -24.67 -15.91
CA GLU A 633 14.18 -25.70 -16.96
C GLU A 633 14.29 -27.13 -16.39
N GLU A 634 14.79 -27.28 -15.15
CA GLU A 634 14.92 -28.59 -14.47
C GLU A 634 13.76 -28.89 -13.50
N GLY A 635 12.84 -27.94 -13.29
CA GLY A 635 11.75 -28.05 -12.32
C GLY A 635 10.47 -28.69 -12.88
N PRO A 636 9.59 -29.25 -12.03
CA PRO A 636 8.24 -29.63 -12.44
C PRO A 636 7.42 -28.37 -12.79
N PRO A 637 6.66 -28.37 -13.90
CA PRO A 637 5.80 -27.23 -14.25
C PRO A 637 4.69 -27.03 -13.21
N LEU A 638 4.28 -25.77 -13.05
CA LEU A 638 3.10 -25.42 -12.27
C LEU A 638 1.83 -26.04 -12.91
N PRO A 639 0.86 -26.52 -12.10
CA PRO A 639 -0.42 -27.02 -12.64
C PRO A 639 -1.20 -25.95 -13.39
N SER A 640 -2.14 -26.33 -14.26
CA SER A 640 -3.10 -25.37 -14.84
C SER A 640 -4.16 -24.92 -13.83
N LEU A 641 -4.90 -23.86 -14.15
CA LEU A 641 -5.78 -23.14 -13.24
C LEU A 641 -6.84 -24.03 -12.57
N LEU A 642 -7.57 -24.87 -13.31
CA LEU A 642 -8.66 -25.65 -12.73
C LEU A 642 -8.18 -26.83 -11.86
N PRO A 643 -7.13 -27.59 -12.24
CA PRO A 643 -6.44 -28.49 -11.32
C PRO A 643 -5.95 -27.80 -10.04
N ALA A 644 -5.33 -26.62 -10.15
CA ALA A 644 -4.87 -25.87 -8.97
C ALA A 644 -6.03 -25.44 -8.06
N LEU A 645 -7.12 -24.89 -8.63
CA LEU A 645 -8.30 -24.53 -7.85
C LEU A 645 -8.97 -25.76 -7.22
N ARG A 646 -8.99 -26.93 -7.88
CA ARG A 646 -9.45 -28.19 -7.25
C ARG A 646 -8.58 -28.59 -6.08
N ALA A 647 -7.26 -28.68 -6.24
CA ALA A 647 -6.34 -29.10 -5.18
C ALA A 647 -6.35 -28.13 -3.98
N MET A 648 -6.67 -26.85 -4.17
CA MET A 648 -6.90 -25.92 -3.05
C MET A 648 -8.14 -26.24 -2.20
N HIS A 649 -9.11 -27.00 -2.70
CA HIS A 649 -10.37 -27.33 -2.00
C HIS A 649 -10.58 -28.82 -1.70
N ASP A 650 -9.91 -29.70 -2.43
CA ASP A 650 -10.01 -31.16 -2.30
C ASP A 650 -8.69 -31.84 -2.75
N PRO A 651 -7.56 -31.60 -2.03
CA PRO A 651 -6.26 -32.16 -2.39
C PRO A 651 -6.15 -33.65 -2.10
N ALA A 652 -5.41 -34.36 -2.95
CA ALA A 652 -4.94 -35.73 -2.70
C ALA A 652 -3.67 -35.77 -1.83
N SER A 653 -2.85 -34.71 -1.84
CA SER A 653 -1.66 -34.60 -0.97
C SER A 653 -1.32 -33.15 -0.56
N GLU A 654 -0.44 -33.00 0.43
CA GLU A 654 0.04 -31.67 0.86
C GLU A 654 0.92 -31.02 -0.22
N GLU A 655 1.72 -31.81 -0.94
CA GLU A 655 2.55 -31.39 -2.08
C GLU A 655 1.69 -30.90 -3.25
N GLU A 656 0.59 -31.60 -3.57
CA GLU A 656 -0.35 -31.15 -4.60
C GLU A 656 -1.01 -29.82 -4.22
N ARG A 657 -1.44 -29.68 -2.96
CA ARG A 657 -2.01 -28.44 -2.44
C ARG A 657 -1.00 -27.28 -2.46
N GLU A 658 0.27 -27.55 -2.15
CA GLU A 658 1.32 -26.54 -2.16
C GLU A 658 1.70 -26.13 -3.59
N ALA A 659 1.85 -27.07 -4.53
CA ALA A 659 2.04 -26.75 -5.95
C ALA A 659 0.88 -25.92 -6.52
N ALA A 660 -0.35 -26.24 -6.12
CA ALA A 660 -1.55 -25.46 -6.46
C ALA A 660 -1.54 -24.05 -5.83
N ARG A 661 -1.14 -23.93 -4.56
CA ARG A 661 -0.97 -22.63 -3.89
C ARG A 661 0.10 -21.79 -4.59
N GLN A 662 1.25 -22.36 -4.92
CA GLN A 662 2.34 -21.69 -5.64
C GLN A 662 1.90 -21.23 -7.04
N ARG A 663 1.14 -22.06 -7.77
CA ARG A 663 0.54 -21.68 -9.06
C ARG A 663 -0.40 -20.47 -8.97
N LEU A 664 -1.19 -20.37 -7.90
CA LEU A 664 -2.11 -19.25 -7.70
C LEU A 664 -1.37 -18.01 -7.17
N ALA A 665 -0.42 -18.18 -6.26
CA ALA A 665 0.47 -17.12 -5.77
C ALA A 665 1.25 -16.48 -6.93
N PHE A 666 1.88 -17.29 -7.79
CA PHE A 666 2.58 -16.83 -8.99
C PHE A 666 1.65 -16.03 -9.92
N GLN A 667 0.41 -16.45 -10.11
CA GLN A 667 -0.58 -15.71 -10.90
C GLN A 667 -0.94 -14.35 -10.28
N GLU A 668 -1.17 -14.27 -8.97
CA GLU A 668 -1.42 -13.00 -8.27
C GLU A 668 -0.23 -12.04 -8.38
N LEU A 669 0.99 -12.57 -8.18
CA LEU A 669 2.24 -11.81 -8.24
C LEU A 669 2.57 -11.37 -9.68
N LEU A 670 2.32 -12.20 -10.68
CA LEU A 670 2.51 -11.89 -12.10
C LEU A 670 1.52 -10.81 -12.56
N ALA A 671 0.24 -10.94 -12.20
CA ALA A 671 -0.77 -9.95 -12.51
C ALA A 671 -0.42 -8.58 -11.88
N LEU A 672 0.10 -8.58 -10.64
CA LEU A 672 0.61 -7.37 -9.99
C LEU A 672 1.82 -6.78 -10.74
N GLN A 673 2.85 -7.57 -11.04
CA GLN A 673 4.05 -7.08 -11.73
C GLN A 673 3.74 -6.54 -13.13
N LEU A 674 2.87 -7.22 -13.89
CA LEU A 674 2.35 -6.71 -15.16
C LEU A 674 1.59 -5.37 -14.96
N LYS A 675 0.69 -5.29 -13.99
CA LYS A 675 -0.11 -4.08 -13.72
C LYS A 675 0.78 -2.87 -13.40
N LEU A 676 1.82 -3.06 -12.58
CA LEU A 676 2.80 -2.02 -12.24
C LEU A 676 3.63 -1.59 -13.46
N LEU A 677 4.15 -2.53 -14.25
CA LEU A 677 4.95 -2.23 -15.45
C LEU A 677 4.11 -1.53 -16.53
N VAL A 678 2.86 -1.96 -16.73
CA VAL A 678 1.92 -1.30 -17.66
C VAL A 678 1.61 0.12 -17.19
N GLN A 679 1.24 0.32 -15.91
CA GLN A 679 0.95 1.66 -15.36
C GLN A 679 2.14 2.62 -15.54
N ARG A 680 3.35 2.17 -15.19
CA ARG A 680 4.59 2.94 -15.36
C ARG A 680 4.82 3.34 -16.81
N ASN A 681 4.74 2.39 -17.73
CA ASN A 681 4.96 2.65 -19.16
C ASN A 681 3.86 3.58 -19.72
N MET A 682 2.60 3.43 -19.32
CA MET A 682 1.53 4.33 -19.78
C MET A 682 1.73 5.78 -19.33
N ALA A 683 2.14 6.00 -18.08
CA ALA A 683 2.37 7.34 -17.53
C ALA A 683 3.52 8.06 -18.27
N TRP A 684 4.63 7.36 -18.54
CA TRP A 684 5.72 7.89 -19.35
C TRP A 684 5.29 8.26 -20.77
N ALA A 685 4.53 7.38 -21.43
CA ALA A 685 4.10 7.60 -22.81
C ALA A 685 3.00 8.66 -22.95
N GLY A 686 2.28 8.98 -21.86
CA GLY A 686 1.34 10.12 -21.81
C GLY A 686 2.03 11.48 -21.72
N ALA A 687 3.27 11.54 -21.21
CA ALA A 687 4.01 12.79 -21.02
C ALA A 687 4.70 13.32 -22.30
N GLY A 688 4.72 12.54 -23.39
CA GLY A 688 5.43 12.88 -24.63
C GLY A 688 6.97 12.92 -24.52
N ALA A 689 7.51 12.78 -23.32
CA ALA A 689 8.95 12.71 -23.08
C ALA A 689 9.50 11.33 -23.49
N GLY A 690 10.52 11.33 -24.35
CA GLY A 690 11.37 10.16 -24.51
C GLY A 690 12.14 9.87 -23.22
N GLY A 691 12.63 8.64 -23.06
CA GLY A 691 13.85 8.43 -22.30
C GLY A 691 15.05 8.97 -23.07
N VAL A 692 16.06 9.44 -22.34
CA VAL A 692 17.42 9.51 -22.88
C VAL A 692 17.86 8.11 -23.33
N ALA A 693 18.75 8.04 -24.33
CA ALA A 693 19.36 6.79 -24.78
C ALA A 693 20.87 6.90 -24.57
N VAL A 694 21.40 6.05 -23.69
CA VAL A 694 22.83 5.98 -23.38
C VAL A 694 23.44 4.80 -24.12
N ASP A 695 24.46 5.07 -24.92
CA ASP A 695 25.25 4.04 -25.59
C ASP A 695 26.15 3.32 -24.57
N SER A 696 25.89 2.04 -24.32
CA SER A 696 26.70 1.18 -23.46
C SER A 696 28.08 0.89 -24.03
N SER A 697 28.26 1.02 -25.34
CA SER A 697 29.52 0.77 -26.05
C SER A 697 30.40 2.02 -26.20
N ASN A 698 30.00 3.15 -25.62
CA ASN A 698 30.70 4.42 -25.82
C ASN A 698 32.15 4.36 -25.32
N ARG A 699 33.05 5.01 -26.08
CA ARG A 699 34.50 5.00 -25.83
C ARG A 699 34.91 5.54 -24.45
N MET A 700 34.15 6.45 -23.84
CA MET A 700 34.54 7.01 -22.53
C MET A 700 34.29 6.01 -21.39
N LEU A 701 33.20 5.23 -21.45
CA LEU A 701 32.95 4.15 -20.49
C LEU A 701 33.99 3.03 -20.63
N ALA A 702 34.30 2.60 -21.85
CA ALA A 702 35.28 1.53 -22.09
C ALA A 702 36.67 1.89 -21.53
N LEU A 703 37.15 3.11 -21.82
CA LEU A 703 38.42 3.62 -21.29
C LEU A 703 38.37 3.85 -19.77
N ALA A 704 37.22 4.26 -19.21
CA ALA A 704 37.04 4.38 -17.76
C ALA A 704 37.16 3.02 -17.05
N ARG A 705 36.44 1.99 -17.51
CA ARG A 705 36.51 0.61 -16.96
C ARG A 705 37.94 0.08 -17.01
N ALA A 706 38.61 0.21 -18.16
CA ALA A 706 40.00 -0.21 -18.31
C ALA A 706 40.95 0.51 -17.33
N SER A 707 40.80 1.82 -17.17
CA SER A 707 41.70 2.67 -16.37
C SER A 707 41.37 2.76 -14.88
N LEU A 708 40.44 1.94 -14.35
CA LEU A 708 40.20 1.87 -12.91
C LEU A 708 41.45 1.42 -12.13
N PRO A 709 41.72 1.99 -10.93
CA PRO A 709 42.87 1.61 -10.10
C PRO A 709 42.64 0.31 -9.29
N PHE A 710 41.54 -0.39 -9.53
CA PHE A 710 41.16 -1.67 -8.92
C PHE A 710 40.22 -2.43 -9.87
N GLU A 711 40.17 -3.75 -9.76
CA GLU A 711 39.19 -4.58 -10.46
C GLU A 711 37.81 -4.45 -9.79
N LEU A 712 36.75 -4.46 -10.61
CA LEU A 712 35.37 -4.53 -10.14
C LEU A 712 35.02 -5.97 -9.75
N THR A 713 34.15 -6.15 -8.77
CA THR A 713 33.65 -7.49 -8.43
C THR A 713 32.58 -7.96 -9.43
N GLY A 714 32.31 -9.26 -9.53
CA GLY A 714 31.32 -9.80 -10.48
C GLY A 714 29.92 -9.20 -10.25
N GLY A 715 29.52 -9.02 -9.00
CA GLY A 715 28.29 -8.33 -8.59
C GLY A 715 28.29 -6.81 -8.79
N GLN A 716 29.46 -6.18 -9.02
CA GLN A 716 29.54 -4.78 -9.45
C GLN A 716 29.40 -4.65 -10.97
N GLU A 717 30.02 -5.54 -11.74
CA GLU A 717 29.90 -5.55 -13.21
C GLU A 717 28.49 -5.98 -13.64
N ALA A 718 27.91 -7.03 -13.05
CA ALA A 718 26.52 -7.40 -13.30
C ALA A 718 25.56 -6.23 -13.00
N ALA A 719 25.78 -5.51 -11.89
CA ALA A 719 25.00 -4.33 -11.55
C ALA A 719 25.24 -3.14 -12.50
N LEU A 720 26.40 -3.03 -13.14
CA LEU A 720 26.67 -2.02 -14.15
C LEU A 720 25.98 -2.36 -15.47
N GLU A 721 26.10 -3.60 -15.96
CA GLU A 721 25.45 -4.03 -17.21
C GLU A 721 23.92 -3.98 -17.09
N ASP A 722 23.34 -4.37 -15.94
CA ASP A 722 21.91 -4.21 -15.65
C ASP A 722 21.46 -2.75 -15.77
N LEU A 723 22.26 -1.79 -15.30
CA LEU A 723 21.94 -0.36 -15.41
C LEU A 723 22.09 0.15 -16.85
N LEU A 724 23.14 -0.26 -17.55
CA LEU A 724 23.40 0.13 -18.94
C LEU A 724 22.30 -0.40 -19.88
N ALA A 725 21.87 -1.65 -19.74
CA ALA A 725 20.78 -2.23 -20.52
C ALA A 725 19.45 -1.50 -20.31
N GLN A 726 19.22 -0.95 -19.12
CA GLN A 726 18.06 -0.11 -18.82
C GLN A 726 18.20 1.31 -19.37
N MET A 727 19.39 1.90 -19.30
CA MET A 727 19.70 3.24 -19.83
C MET A 727 19.84 3.28 -21.37
N ALA A 728 19.87 2.12 -22.04
CA ALA A 728 19.96 2.01 -23.51
C ALA A 728 18.72 2.52 -24.29
N GLY A 729 17.68 3.04 -23.62
CA GLY A 729 16.54 3.68 -24.30
C GLY A 729 15.31 3.90 -23.44
N TRP A 730 14.15 3.88 -24.08
CA TRP A 730 12.83 4.12 -23.49
C TRP A 730 12.33 2.90 -22.67
N PRO A 731 11.54 3.07 -21.57
CA PRO A 731 11.27 4.31 -20.83
C PRO A 731 12.50 4.77 -20.04
N PRO A 732 12.54 6.01 -19.53
CA PRO A 732 13.60 6.42 -18.63
C PRO A 732 13.70 5.45 -17.44
N MET A 733 14.86 4.79 -17.29
CA MET A 733 15.18 3.96 -16.13
C MET A 733 14.82 4.69 -14.82
N GLN A 734 14.05 4.01 -13.96
CA GLN A 734 13.87 4.36 -12.55
C GLN A 734 14.33 3.16 -11.74
N CYS A 735 15.54 3.20 -11.19
CA CYS A 735 16.20 2.06 -10.56
C CYS A 735 16.62 2.37 -9.13
N LEU A 736 16.41 1.41 -8.22
CA LEU A 736 17.04 1.36 -6.91
C LEU A 736 18.26 0.44 -6.96
N LEU A 737 19.46 1.02 -6.87
CA LEU A 737 20.71 0.31 -6.66
C LEU A 737 20.90 0.08 -5.15
N GLN A 738 20.71 -1.16 -4.73
CA GLN A 738 20.86 -1.59 -3.35
C GLN A 738 22.12 -2.44 -3.18
N GLY A 739 22.78 -2.26 -2.05
CA GLY A 739 23.93 -3.08 -1.63
C GLY A 739 24.39 -2.66 -0.24
N ASP A 740 25.27 -3.46 0.37
CA ASP A 740 25.78 -3.20 1.72
C ASP A 740 26.57 -1.87 1.80
N VAL A 741 26.83 -1.38 3.02
CA VAL A 741 27.68 -0.20 3.25
C VAL A 741 29.09 -0.52 2.79
N GLY A 742 29.57 0.11 1.70
CA GLY A 742 30.92 -0.10 1.16
C GLY A 742 31.06 -1.21 0.11
N CYS A 743 29.96 -1.76 -0.42
CA CYS A 743 29.99 -2.69 -1.57
C CYS A 743 30.38 -2.05 -2.93
N GLY A 744 30.63 -0.74 -2.98
CA GLY A 744 31.05 -0.05 -4.22
C GLY A 744 29.97 0.65 -5.03
N LYS A 745 28.74 0.84 -4.51
CA LYS A 745 27.65 1.60 -5.18
C LYS A 745 28.13 2.89 -5.89
N THR A 746 29.03 3.65 -5.26
CA THR A 746 29.58 4.91 -5.78
C THR A 746 30.43 4.75 -7.05
N VAL A 747 31.14 3.62 -7.25
CA VAL A 747 31.89 3.39 -8.50
C VAL A 747 30.95 2.93 -9.63
N VAL A 748 29.96 2.08 -9.33
CA VAL A 748 28.92 1.70 -10.31
C VAL A 748 28.13 2.93 -10.77
N ALA A 749 27.72 3.81 -9.84
CA ALA A 749 27.06 5.07 -10.16
C ALA A 749 27.96 6.06 -10.92
N LEU A 750 29.28 6.10 -10.65
CA LEU A 750 30.22 6.88 -11.44
C LEU A 750 30.31 6.36 -12.88
N LEU A 751 30.40 5.05 -13.08
CA LEU A 751 30.48 4.46 -14.42
C LEU A 751 29.20 4.70 -15.23
N ALA A 752 28.02 4.63 -14.60
CA ALA A 752 26.75 5.03 -15.23
C ALA A 752 26.71 6.53 -15.58
N LEU A 753 27.21 7.42 -14.71
CA LEU A 753 27.35 8.87 -15.01
C LEU A 753 28.33 9.12 -16.16
N LEU A 754 29.43 8.36 -16.25
CA LEU A 754 30.39 8.43 -17.34
C LEU A 754 29.82 7.89 -18.65
N ALA A 755 28.94 6.90 -18.62
CA ALA A 755 28.24 6.40 -19.81
C ALA A 755 27.29 7.46 -20.39
N ALA A 756 26.48 8.11 -19.54
CA ALA A 756 25.62 9.21 -19.94
C ALA A 756 26.44 10.38 -20.53
N ALA A 757 27.56 10.75 -19.89
CA ALA A 757 28.47 11.78 -20.38
C ALA A 757 29.20 11.40 -21.68
N GLY A 758 29.52 10.12 -21.88
CA GLY A 758 30.11 9.61 -23.12
C GLY A 758 29.13 9.62 -24.29
N SER A 759 27.83 9.54 -23.98
CA SER A 759 26.72 9.71 -24.93
C SER A 759 26.33 11.19 -25.18
N GLY A 760 27.07 12.15 -24.59
CA GLY A 760 26.89 13.59 -24.81
C GLY A 760 25.93 14.29 -23.82
N TYR A 761 25.38 13.58 -22.84
CA TYR A 761 24.47 14.13 -21.83
C TYR A 761 25.23 14.60 -20.58
N GLN A 762 24.54 15.29 -19.67
CA GLN A 762 25.08 15.66 -18.36
C GLN A 762 24.60 14.67 -17.29
N GLY A 763 25.41 14.49 -16.26
CA GLY A 763 25.07 13.71 -15.07
C GLY A 763 24.86 14.59 -13.83
N ALA A 764 24.02 14.13 -12.90
CA ALA A 764 23.85 14.73 -11.58
C ALA A 764 23.97 13.67 -10.47
N LEU A 765 24.57 14.03 -9.33
CA LEU A 765 24.57 13.22 -8.10
C LEU A 765 24.10 14.09 -6.93
N MET A 766 22.89 13.80 -6.44
CA MET A 766 22.29 14.49 -5.30
C MET A 766 22.48 13.69 -4.01
N ALA A 767 22.95 14.37 -2.97
CA ALA A 767 23.17 13.82 -1.62
C ALA A 767 22.43 14.64 -0.56
N PRO A 768 22.02 14.05 0.59
CA PRO A 768 21.09 14.69 1.53
C PRO A 768 21.70 15.81 2.37
N THR A 769 23.03 15.92 2.44
CA THR A 769 23.74 16.99 3.16
C THR A 769 24.91 17.53 2.35
N GLU A 770 25.33 18.77 2.62
CA GLU A 770 26.49 19.38 1.94
C GLU A 770 27.80 18.63 2.24
N ILE A 771 27.92 18.03 3.43
CA ILE A 771 29.05 17.18 3.83
C ILE A 771 29.14 15.93 2.93
N LEU A 772 28.01 15.27 2.65
CA LEU A 772 27.98 14.11 1.75
C LEU A 772 28.18 14.52 0.29
N ALA A 773 27.65 15.67 -0.14
CA ALA A 773 27.88 16.20 -1.48
C ALA A 773 29.37 16.52 -1.72
N ASP A 774 30.04 17.19 -0.77
CA ASP A 774 31.48 17.46 -0.80
C ASP A 774 32.32 16.16 -0.75
N GLN A 775 31.93 15.19 0.06
CA GLN A 775 32.59 13.88 0.11
C GLN A 775 32.49 13.14 -1.24
N HIS A 776 31.30 13.07 -1.84
CA HIS A 776 31.11 12.47 -3.16
C HIS A 776 31.91 13.23 -4.22
N PHE A 777 31.80 14.57 -4.27
CA PHE A 777 32.54 15.42 -5.19
C PHE A 777 34.05 15.16 -5.15
N ARG A 778 34.67 15.19 -3.96
CA ARG A 778 36.10 14.91 -3.77
C ARG A 778 36.49 13.48 -4.14
N SER A 779 35.60 12.51 -3.93
CA SER A 779 35.86 11.10 -4.23
C SER A 779 35.80 10.83 -5.74
N LEU A 780 34.75 11.31 -6.42
CA LEU A 780 34.62 11.20 -7.88
C LEU A 780 35.74 11.96 -8.60
N GLN A 781 36.08 13.17 -8.13
CA GLN A 781 37.16 13.98 -8.71
C GLN A 781 38.53 13.28 -8.62
N ARG A 782 38.81 12.56 -7.52
CA ARG A 782 40.03 11.75 -7.37
C ARG A 782 40.04 10.55 -8.31
N LEU A 783 38.99 9.72 -8.28
CA LEU A 783 38.87 8.56 -9.17
C LEU A 783 39.03 8.95 -10.65
N VAL A 784 38.39 10.04 -11.07
CA VAL A 784 38.55 10.59 -12.43
C VAL A 784 39.97 11.07 -12.72
N GLN A 785 40.65 11.73 -11.77
CA GLN A 785 42.06 12.12 -11.96
C GLN A 785 42.98 10.91 -12.09
N ASP A 786 42.74 9.85 -11.32
CA ASP A 786 43.56 8.64 -11.35
C ASP A 786 43.29 7.78 -12.59
N MET A 787 42.03 7.64 -13.03
CA MET A 787 41.71 7.07 -14.35
C MET A 787 42.36 7.87 -15.50
N THR A 788 42.35 9.20 -15.43
CA THR A 788 43.01 10.05 -16.46
C THR A 788 44.53 9.83 -16.49
N ARG A 789 45.16 9.64 -15.33
CA ARG A 789 46.60 9.33 -15.23
C ARG A 789 46.92 7.94 -15.77
N GLU A 790 46.07 6.96 -15.52
CA GLU A 790 46.28 5.58 -15.92
C GLU A 790 46.08 5.38 -17.43
N ALA A 791 45.01 5.94 -18.00
CA ALA A 791 44.84 6.04 -19.45
C ALA A 791 46.07 6.69 -20.12
N GLY A 792 46.54 7.80 -19.55
CA GLY A 792 47.75 8.51 -20.02
C GLY A 792 49.03 7.68 -19.96
N ARG A 793 49.20 6.79 -18.97
CA ARG A 793 50.34 5.86 -18.88
C ARG A 793 50.27 4.75 -19.93
N ARG A 794 49.07 4.27 -20.23
CA ARG A 794 48.81 3.20 -21.20
C ARG A 794 48.86 3.67 -22.66
N GLY A 795 48.96 4.99 -22.88
CA GLY A 795 48.93 5.59 -24.21
C GLY A 795 47.52 5.69 -24.81
N GLU A 796 46.48 5.56 -23.97
CA GLU A 796 45.07 5.60 -24.36
C GLU A 796 44.66 7.03 -24.77
N THR A 797 44.88 7.35 -26.05
CA THR A 797 44.43 8.63 -26.61
C THR A 797 42.90 8.72 -26.61
N GLY A 798 42.36 9.84 -26.16
CA GLY A 798 40.94 10.15 -26.23
C GLY A 798 40.14 10.07 -24.92
N PHE A 799 40.72 9.61 -23.80
CA PHE A 799 40.06 9.78 -22.50
C PHE A 799 40.10 11.25 -22.07
N ARG A 800 39.05 12.01 -22.43
CA ARG A 800 38.85 13.37 -21.94
C ARG A 800 38.47 13.31 -20.46
N GLN A 801 39.25 13.96 -19.59
CA GLN A 801 38.87 14.13 -18.20
C GLN A 801 37.52 14.88 -18.09
N PRO A 802 36.45 14.27 -17.54
CA PRO A 802 35.16 14.94 -17.39
C PRO A 802 35.23 16.04 -16.32
N ARG A 803 34.52 17.14 -16.58
CA ARG A 803 34.41 18.28 -15.67
C ARG A 803 33.33 18.02 -14.62
N ILE A 804 33.76 17.78 -13.39
CA ILE A 804 32.89 17.64 -12.23
C ILE A 804 32.83 18.95 -11.46
N THR A 805 31.64 19.37 -10.99
CA THR A 805 31.46 20.54 -10.10
C THR A 805 30.67 20.20 -8.82
N LEU A 806 30.67 21.12 -7.85
CA LEU A 806 29.91 21.05 -6.60
C LEU A 806 28.81 22.14 -6.55
N VAL A 807 27.57 21.74 -6.27
CA VAL A 807 26.36 22.58 -6.23
C VAL A 807 25.66 22.44 -4.88
N THR A 808 25.96 23.35 -3.97
CA THR A 808 25.41 23.41 -2.61
C THR A 808 24.76 24.77 -2.33
N GLY A 809 24.00 24.90 -1.24
CA GLY A 809 23.43 26.19 -0.81
C GLY A 809 24.50 27.18 -0.32
N SER A 810 25.63 26.66 0.17
CA SER A 810 26.84 27.44 0.48
C SER A 810 27.52 28.08 -0.74
N VAL A 811 27.32 27.56 -1.96
CA VAL A 811 27.88 28.17 -3.20
C VAL A 811 26.98 29.30 -3.69
N THR A 812 27.44 30.53 -3.51
CA THR A 812 26.65 31.76 -3.74
C THR A 812 27.36 32.77 -4.65
N GLY A 813 26.67 33.88 -4.96
CA GLY A 813 27.26 35.04 -5.65
C GLY A 813 27.77 34.72 -7.07
N LYS A 814 28.95 35.26 -7.42
CA LYS A 814 29.54 35.10 -8.77
C LYS A 814 29.84 33.64 -9.12
N ALA A 815 30.29 32.83 -8.15
CA ALA A 815 30.62 31.43 -8.38
C ALA A 815 29.38 30.62 -8.80
N ARG A 816 28.24 30.83 -8.11
CA ARG A 816 26.97 30.17 -8.46
C ARG A 816 26.50 30.54 -9.87
N ARG A 817 26.58 31.82 -10.26
CA ARG A 817 26.21 32.27 -11.62
C ARG A 817 27.06 31.59 -12.70
N GLN A 818 28.38 31.59 -12.53
CA GLN A 818 29.30 30.95 -13.47
C GLN A 818 29.05 29.42 -13.58
N ILE A 819 28.72 28.75 -12.48
CA ILE A 819 28.38 27.32 -12.50
C ILE A 819 27.06 27.08 -13.25
N ASN A 820 26.05 27.94 -13.08
CA ASN A 820 24.79 27.83 -13.82
C ASN A 820 24.99 28.06 -15.32
N GLU A 821 25.69 29.14 -15.69
CA GLU A 821 26.07 29.44 -17.08
C GLU A 821 26.81 28.25 -17.73
N GLN A 822 27.69 27.57 -16.98
CA GLN A 822 28.41 26.39 -17.46
C GLN A 822 27.56 25.11 -17.51
N LEU A 823 26.52 24.96 -16.68
CA LEU A 823 25.56 23.85 -16.77
C LEU A 823 24.62 24.04 -17.97
N GLU A 824 24.11 25.24 -18.17
CA GLU A 824 23.26 25.66 -19.29
C GLU A 824 23.97 25.53 -20.65
N ASN A 825 25.25 25.88 -20.72
CA ASN A 825 26.07 25.72 -21.93
C ASN A 825 26.51 24.26 -22.20
N GLY A 826 26.38 23.35 -21.22
CA GLY A 826 26.89 21.98 -21.30
C GLY A 826 28.41 21.89 -21.20
N GLU A 827 29.03 22.80 -20.45
CA GLU A 827 30.47 22.82 -20.17
C GLU A 827 30.88 21.94 -18.97
N ILE A 828 29.91 21.54 -18.14
CA ILE A 828 30.07 20.66 -16.98
C ILE A 828 29.43 19.31 -17.31
N ASP A 829 30.20 18.23 -17.16
CA ASP A 829 29.76 16.87 -17.48
C ASP A 829 29.02 16.22 -16.31
N ILE A 830 29.45 16.49 -15.06
CA ILE A 830 28.82 15.94 -13.84
C ILE A 830 28.65 17.02 -12.77
N ALA A 831 27.43 17.18 -12.24
CA ALA A 831 27.12 18.07 -11.12
C ALA A 831 26.84 17.27 -9.83
N VAL A 832 27.70 17.38 -8.82
CA VAL A 832 27.47 16.80 -7.49
C VAL A 832 26.88 17.86 -6.57
N GLY A 833 25.91 17.53 -5.71
CA GLY A 833 25.26 18.56 -4.91
C GLY A 833 24.18 18.09 -3.96
N THR A 834 23.41 19.04 -3.43
CA THR A 834 22.22 18.81 -2.60
C THR A 834 20.95 19.21 -3.36
N HIS A 835 19.85 19.49 -2.67
CA HIS A 835 18.62 20.05 -3.25
C HIS A 835 18.83 21.35 -4.08
N ALA A 836 19.99 22.01 -3.96
CA ALA A 836 20.40 23.08 -4.86
C ALA A 836 20.41 22.65 -6.36
N LEU A 837 20.66 21.37 -6.66
CA LEU A 837 20.57 20.81 -8.01
C LEU A 837 19.15 20.86 -8.60
N ILE A 838 18.13 20.65 -7.77
CA ILE A 838 16.71 20.63 -8.21
C ILE A 838 16.05 22.02 -8.18
N SER A 839 16.67 23.03 -7.57
CA SER A 839 16.17 24.41 -7.58
C SER A 839 16.02 24.96 -9.00
N ASP A 840 15.03 25.83 -9.23
CA ASP A 840 14.72 26.38 -10.57
C ASP A 840 15.89 27.20 -11.17
N SER A 841 16.74 27.73 -10.28
CA SER A 841 17.98 28.42 -10.64
C SER A 841 19.06 27.51 -11.27
N THR A 842 18.93 26.18 -11.18
CA THR A 842 19.83 25.23 -11.83
C THR A 842 19.13 24.66 -13.07
N GLN A 843 19.62 25.01 -14.25
CA GLN A 843 19.21 24.39 -15.51
C GLN A 843 20.38 23.58 -16.09
N PHE A 844 20.05 22.50 -16.78
CA PHE A 844 21.00 21.66 -17.51
C PHE A 844 20.71 21.81 -18.99
N LYS A 845 21.73 21.73 -19.84
CA LYS A 845 21.57 21.68 -21.29
C LYS A 845 20.77 20.45 -21.72
N GLN A 846 21.20 19.28 -21.24
CA GLN A 846 20.54 17.98 -21.41
C GLN A 846 20.99 17.06 -20.27
N LEU A 847 20.11 16.77 -19.30
CA LEU A 847 20.39 15.85 -18.20
C LEU A 847 20.07 14.41 -18.63
N GLY A 848 21.04 13.51 -18.56
CA GLY A 848 20.89 12.09 -18.94
C GLY A 848 20.66 11.16 -17.76
N LEU A 849 21.35 11.39 -16.63
CA LEU A 849 21.24 10.55 -15.43
C LEU A 849 21.26 11.41 -14.16
N ALA A 850 20.28 11.19 -13.29
CA ALA A 850 20.20 11.72 -11.94
C ALA A 850 20.38 10.61 -10.90
N VAL A 851 21.53 10.59 -10.22
CA VAL A 851 21.81 9.71 -9.09
C VAL A 851 21.32 10.38 -7.79
N VAL A 852 20.63 9.64 -6.93
CA VAL A 852 20.09 10.14 -5.65
C VAL A 852 20.53 9.22 -4.51
N ASP A 853 21.46 9.68 -3.68
CA ASP A 853 22.00 8.92 -2.56
C ASP A 853 21.12 9.01 -1.30
N GLU A 854 20.98 7.90 -0.57
CA GLU A 854 20.12 7.74 0.61
C GLU A 854 18.67 8.24 0.39
N GLN A 855 17.99 7.65 -0.61
CA GLN A 855 16.62 7.95 -1.08
C GLN A 855 15.61 8.28 0.04
N HIS A 856 15.68 7.62 1.19
CA HIS A 856 14.73 7.77 2.30
C HIS A 856 14.67 9.19 2.90
N LYS A 857 15.61 10.07 2.57
CA LYS A 857 15.62 11.49 2.94
C LYS A 857 15.10 12.43 1.83
N PHE A 858 14.62 11.89 0.71
CA PHE A 858 14.10 12.65 -0.44
C PHE A 858 12.65 12.28 -0.80
N GLY A 859 11.77 13.29 -0.79
CA GLY A 859 10.32 13.15 -1.01
C GLY A 859 9.92 13.02 -2.48
N VAL A 860 8.67 12.60 -2.72
CA VAL A 860 8.10 12.38 -4.07
C VAL A 860 8.18 13.63 -4.95
N GLU A 861 7.84 14.80 -4.40
CA GLU A 861 7.96 16.12 -5.05
C GLU A 861 9.37 16.38 -5.63
N GLN A 862 10.41 15.93 -4.93
CA GLN A 862 11.80 16.14 -5.33
C GLN A 862 12.22 15.21 -6.47
N ARG A 863 11.60 14.02 -6.57
CA ARG A 863 11.74 13.14 -7.75
C ARG A 863 11.09 13.79 -8.97
N GLY A 864 9.89 14.37 -8.81
CA GLY A 864 9.23 15.11 -9.88
C GLY A 864 10.06 16.27 -10.41
N ARG A 865 10.65 17.08 -9.52
CA ARG A 865 11.57 18.15 -9.93
C ARG A 865 12.83 17.66 -10.64
N LEU A 866 13.33 16.44 -10.37
CA LEU A 866 14.43 15.84 -11.13
C LEU A 866 13.99 15.45 -12.55
N LEU A 867 12.84 14.78 -12.68
CA LEU A 867 12.33 14.35 -13.99
C LEU A 867 12.02 15.56 -14.90
N ALA A 868 11.51 16.65 -14.31
CA ALA A 868 11.29 17.91 -15.00
C ALA A 868 12.56 18.73 -15.31
N LYS A 869 13.79 18.27 -14.97
CA LYS A 869 15.04 18.98 -15.33
C LYS A 869 15.47 18.82 -16.79
N ALA A 870 14.90 17.87 -17.53
CA ALA A 870 15.16 17.73 -18.96
C ALA A 870 13.96 17.14 -19.70
N SER A 871 13.88 17.46 -21.00
CA SER A 871 13.06 16.75 -21.98
C SER A 871 13.98 16.49 -23.19
N PRO A 872 14.27 15.22 -23.58
CA PRO A 872 13.79 13.95 -23.01
C PRO A 872 14.09 13.78 -21.50
N ALA A 873 13.29 12.95 -20.83
CA ALA A 873 13.36 12.81 -19.38
C ALA A 873 14.62 12.02 -18.95
N PRO A 874 15.30 12.43 -17.86
CA PRO A 874 16.51 11.79 -17.39
C PRO A 874 16.23 10.42 -16.77
N HIS A 875 17.19 9.52 -16.86
CA HIS A 875 17.21 8.32 -16.02
C HIS A 875 17.39 8.71 -14.54
N VAL A 876 16.81 7.94 -13.63
CA VAL A 876 16.96 8.14 -12.17
C VAL A 876 17.51 6.87 -11.53
N LEU A 877 18.63 7.03 -10.83
CA LEU A 877 19.30 5.97 -10.08
C LEU A 877 19.30 6.33 -8.59
N HIS A 878 18.34 5.78 -7.86
CA HIS A 878 18.34 5.84 -6.41
C HIS A 878 19.40 4.87 -5.86
N MET A 879 20.18 5.32 -4.88
CA MET A 879 21.07 4.45 -4.10
C MET A 879 20.55 4.36 -2.66
N THR A 880 20.66 3.18 -2.07
CA THR A 880 20.46 3.01 -0.62
C THR A 880 21.59 2.25 0.04
N ALA A 881 21.98 2.69 1.24
CA ALA A 881 22.86 1.93 2.13
C ALA A 881 22.08 1.20 3.24
N THR A 882 20.76 1.41 3.37
CA THR A 882 19.93 0.49 4.15
C THR A 882 19.71 -0.79 3.34
N PRO A 883 19.94 -1.98 3.91
CA PRO A 883 19.40 -3.20 3.35
C PRO A 883 17.89 -3.19 3.57
N ILE A 884 17.14 -3.09 2.48
CA ILE A 884 15.69 -3.34 2.46
C ILE A 884 15.54 -4.82 2.06
N PRO A 885 14.63 -5.61 2.66
CA PRO A 885 14.40 -6.97 2.18
C PRO A 885 13.99 -6.94 0.71
N ARG A 886 14.58 -7.80 -0.14
CA ARG A 886 14.30 -7.81 -1.60
C ARG A 886 12.79 -7.85 -1.88
N THR A 887 12.06 -8.70 -1.16
CA THR A 887 10.59 -8.81 -1.24
C THR A 887 9.86 -7.51 -0.89
N GLN A 888 10.35 -6.76 0.11
CA GLN A 888 9.74 -5.50 0.54
C GLN A 888 10.02 -4.36 -0.45
N ALA A 889 11.25 -4.26 -0.96
CA ALA A 889 11.62 -3.29 -1.99
C ALA A 889 10.77 -3.46 -3.26
N LEU A 890 10.46 -4.69 -3.65
CA LEU A 890 9.60 -5.00 -4.81
C LEU A 890 8.11 -4.63 -4.62
N ILE A 891 7.69 -4.27 -3.40
CA ILE A 891 6.32 -3.85 -3.06
C ILE A 891 6.28 -2.34 -2.84
N ASP A 892 7.06 -1.83 -1.88
CA ASP A 892 7.09 -0.40 -1.51
C ASP A 892 7.59 0.49 -2.65
N HIS A 893 8.36 -0.09 -3.57
CA HIS A 893 8.98 0.58 -4.72
C HIS A 893 8.72 -0.19 -6.02
N GLY A 894 7.50 -0.75 -6.17
CA GLY A 894 7.10 -1.56 -7.32
C GLY A 894 7.15 -0.86 -8.70
N ASP A 895 7.23 0.47 -8.72
CA ASP A 895 7.51 1.30 -9.90
C ASP A 895 8.98 1.17 -10.38
N MET A 896 9.91 0.98 -9.44
CA MET A 896 11.35 0.97 -9.70
C MET A 896 11.90 -0.43 -9.99
N SER A 897 12.86 -0.52 -10.90
CA SER A 897 13.74 -1.70 -10.99
C SER A 897 14.64 -1.79 -9.75
N LEU A 898 15.11 -2.99 -9.45
CA LEU A 898 15.95 -3.26 -8.29
C LEU A 898 17.22 -3.98 -8.75
N VAL A 899 18.37 -3.33 -8.58
CA VAL A 899 19.69 -3.88 -8.94
C VAL A 899 20.49 -4.08 -7.65
N LEU A 900 21.11 -5.25 -7.50
CA LEU A 900 21.69 -5.71 -6.22
C LEU A 900 23.20 -5.97 -6.31
N ILE A 901 23.98 -5.23 -5.52
CA ILE A 901 25.40 -5.57 -5.26
C ILE A 901 25.47 -6.38 -3.97
N GLN A 902 25.55 -7.70 -4.10
CA GLN A 902 25.66 -8.65 -2.97
C GLN A 902 27.11 -8.83 -2.47
N GLU A 903 28.08 -8.66 -3.37
CA GLU A 903 29.51 -8.87 -3.07
C GLU A 903 30.14 -7.66 -2.36
N LEU A 904 31.24 -7.92 -1.65
CA LEU A 904 32.08 -6.89 -1.04
C LEU A 904 33.46 -6.90 -1.72
N PRO A 905 34.07 -5.72 -2.00
CA PRO A 905 35.43 -5.62 -2.52
C PRO A 905 36.46 -6.35 -1.64
N ALA A 906 37.47 -6.92 -2.30
CA ALA A 906 38.58 -7.60 -1.64
C ALA A 906 39.37 -6.65 -0.70
N GLY A 907 39.96 -7.22 0.35
CA GLY A 907 40.80 -6.50 1.31
C GLY A 907 40.08 -5.85 2.49
N ARG A 908 38.74 -5.98 2.60
CA ARG A 908 37.97 -5.45 3.73
C ARG A 908 37.68 -6.49 4.81
N SER A 909 38.27 -6.29 5.99
CA SER A 909 38.03 -7.12 7.18
C SER A 909 36.59 -6.95 7.71
N PRO A 910 35.85 -8.03 8.02
CA PRO A 910 34.49 -7.92 8.54
C PRO A 910 34.47 -7.37 9.98
N VAL A 911 33.48 -6.54 10.31
CA VAL A 911 33.35 -5.94 11.64
C VAL A 911 32.91 -6.99 12.67
N VAL A 912 33.77 -7.31 13.63
CA VAL A 912 33.49 -8.26 14.72
C VAL A 912 32.41 -7.65 15.62
N THR A 913 31.20 -8.19 15.54
CA THR A 913 30.05 -7.73 16.31
C THR A 913 29.91 -8.56 17.59
N ARG A 914 29.54 -7.94 18.72
CA ARG A 914 29.21 -8.62 19.98
C ARG A 914 27.99 -7.98 20.65
N ALA A 915 27.09 -8.80 21.17
CA ALA A 915 25.87 -8.38 21.87
C ALA A 915 26.03 -8.54 23.39
N LEU A 916 26.22 -7.42 24.11
CA LEU A 916 26.47 -7.39 25.56
C LEU A 916 25.19 -7.05 26.33
N ARG A 917 24.96 -7.68 27.48
CA ARG A 917 23.79 -7.36 28.33
C ARG A 917 24.17 -6.33 29.38
N ASP A 918 23.36 -5.27 29.50
CA ASP A 918 23.61 -4.17 30.46
C ASP A 918 23.58 -4.64 31.93
N ASP A 919 22.84 -5.72 32.23
CA ASP A 919 22.82 -6.36 33.57
C ASP A 919 24.10 -7.17 33.91
N ARG A 920 25.18 -7.05 33.11
CA ARG A 920 26.46 -7.75 33.30
C ARG A 920 27.65 -6.78 33.34
N PRO A 921 28.01 -6.22 34.52
CA PRO A 921 29.11 -5.27 34.63
C PRO A 921 30.47 -5.86 34.20
N GLU A 922 30.67 -7.18 34.35
CA GLU A 922 31.88 -7.87 33.87
C GLU A 922 32.05 -7.83 32.35
N GLU A 923 30.94 -7.84 31.58
CA GLU A 923 30.98 -7.71 30.12
C GLU A 923 31.26 -6.25 29.71
N ARG A 924 30.72 -5.27 30.45
CA ARG A 924 30.92 -3.84 30.19
C ARG A 924 32.36 -3.38 30.50
N GLU A 925 32.98 -3.86 31.58
CA GLU A 925 34.40 -3.56 31.85
C GLU A 925 35.34 -4.22 30.83
N GLN A 926 35.03 -5.42 30.34
CA GLN A 926 35.81 -6.04 29.24
C GLN A 926 35.74 -5.20 27.95
N MET A 927 34.59 -4.60 27.65
CA MET A 927 34.45 -3.64 26.55
C MET A 927 35.31 -2.39 26.79
N TYR A 928 35.25 -1.79 27.99
CA TYR A 928 36.04 -0.61 28.33
C TYR A 928 37.55 -0.87 28.29
N ALA A 929 38.03 -2.00 28.80
CA ALA A 929 39.43 -2.41 28.70
C ALA A 929 39.90 -2.44 27.25
N HIS A 930 39.12 -3.05 26.34
CA HIS A 930 39.45 -3.10 24.92
C HIS A 930 39.39 -1.72 24.24
N ILE A 931 38.43 -0.85 24.60
CA ILE A 931 38.40 0.54 24.12
C ILE A 931 39.66 1.30 24.55
N ARG A 932 40.12 1.13 25.81
CA ARG A 932 41.37 1.72 26.30
C ARG A 932 42.59 1.24 25.50
N GLU A 933 42.63 -0.02 25.09
CA GLU A 933 43.69 -0.54 24.20
C GLU A 933 43.63 0.06 22.78
N GLU A 934 42.44 0.25 22.21
CA GLU A 934 42.26 0.87 20.89
C GLU A 934 42.60 2.37 20.91
N MET A 935 42.25 3.09 21.97
CA MET A 935 42.70 4.48 22.21
C MET A 935 44.23 4.57 22.29
N ALA A 936 44.89 3.61 22.94
CA ALA A 936 46.35 3.55 23.06
C ALA A 936 47.05 3.29 21.71
N LYS A 937 46.39 2.60 20.78
CA LYS A 937 46.84 2.43 19.38
C LYS A 937 46.60 3.68 18.51
N GLY A 938 45.97 4.73 19.07
CA GLY A 938 45.61 5.95 18.36
C GLY A 938 44.38 5.79 17.45
N HIS A 939 43.51 4.81 17.73
CA HIS A 939 42.28 4.59 16.97
C HIS A 939 41.13 5.45 17.49
N GLY A 940 40.16 5.70 16.61
CA GLY A 940 38.91 6.40 16.93
C GLY A 940 37.82 5.44 17.41
N ILE A 941 37.00 5.90 18.36
CA ILE A 941 35.86 5.17 18.90
C ILE A 941 34.61 6.05 18.84
N TYR A 942 33.50 5.45 18.41
CA TYR A 942 32.16 6.02 18.53
C TYR A 942 31.41 5.37 19.68
N ILE A 943 30.69 6.17 20.47
CA ILE A 943 29.64 5.71 21.38
C ILE A 943 28.34 6.41 20.98
N VAL A 944 27.30 5.63 20.66
CA VAL A 944 26.04 6.14 20.09
C VAL A 944 24.87 5.85 21.02
N CYS A 945 24.22 6.92 21.47
CA CYS A 945 23.06 6.89 22.37
C CYS A 945 21.74 7.12 21.60
N PRO A 946 20.66 6.37 21.91
CA PRO A 946 19.37 6.51 21.25
C PRO A 946 18.54 7.71 21.73
N PHE A 947 17.49 8.01 20.97
CA PHE A 947 16.43 8.93 21.37
C PHE A 947 15.42 8.27 22.34
N VAL A 948 14.57 9.09 22.96
CA VAL A 948 13.46 8.66 23.83
C VAL A 948 12.16 9.24 23.25
N GLU A 949 11.35 8.40 22.62
CA GLU A 949 10.19 8.84 21.79
C GLU A 949 8.99 9.42 22.57
N GLN A 950 9.12 9.63 23.89
CA GLN A 950 8.01 10.07 24.76
C GLN A 950 8.24 11.42 25.45
N SER A 951 9.28 12.16 25.07
CA SER A 951 9.67 13.40 25.72
C SER A 951 10.29 14.44 24.77
N ASP A 952 10.36 15.69 25.24
CA ASP A 952 10.83 16.83 24.43
C ASP A 952 12.25 16.64 23.88
N LYS A 953 12.53 17.28 22.74
CA LYS A 953 13.85 17.29 22.05
C LYS A 953 15.05 17.64 22.94
N MET A 954 14.82 18.25 24.10
CA MET A 954 15.87 18.48 25.11
C MET A 954 16.47 17.18 25.65
N GLU A 955 15.75 16.04 25.61
CA GLU A 955 16.24 14.78 26.17
C GLU A 955 17.27 14.07 25.26
N GLU A 956 17.24 14.34 23.95
CA GLU A 956 18.34 13.96 23.03
C GLU A 956 19.70 14.46 23.54
N VAL A 957 19.72 15.71 24.00
CA VAL A 957 20.93 16.38 24.46
C VAL A 957 21.35 15.83 25.82
N LYS A 958 20.36 15.61 26.72
CA LYS A 958 20.61 15.03 28.05
C LYS A 958 21.29 13.66 27.93
N ALA A 959 20.75 12.72 27.16
CA ALA A 959 21.26 11.34 27.13
C ALA A 959 22.75 11.27 26.72
N ALA A 960 23.13 11.89 25.60
CA ALA A 960 24.53 11.87 25.13
C ALA A 960 25.47 12.71 26.01
N THR A 961 24.97 13.79 26.62
CA THR A 961 25.78 14.60 27.57
C THR A 961 25.99 13.85 28.88
N GLN A 962 24.94 13.21 29.42
CA GLN A 962 24.97 12.45 30.67
C GLN A 962 25.88 11.23 30.58
N GLU A 963 25.85 10.44 29.50
CA GLU A 963 26.77 9.31 29.37
C GLU A 963 28.23 9.78 29.17
N LEU A 964 28.47 10.92 28.50
CA LEU A 964 29.81 11.52 28.44
C LEU A 964 30.28 12.03 29.82
N GLU A 965 29.43 12.74 30.56
CA GLU A 965 29.75 13.22 31.91
C GLU A 965 30.01 12.04 32.85
N ARG A 966 29.16 11.02 32.83
CA ARG A 966 29.32 9.75 33.54
C ARG A 966 30.64 9.05 33.23
N LEU A 967 30.99 8.88 31.95
CA LEU A 967 32.25 8.22 31.54
C LEU A 967 33.51 8.96 32.05
N ILE A 968 33.39 10.27 32.29
CA ILE A 968 34.45 11.10 32.88
C ILE A 968 34.40 11.03 34.42
N GLU A 969 33.22 11.07 35.04
CA GLU A 969 33.04 11.03 36.51
C GLU A 969 33.31 9.65 37.13
N GLU A 970 32.94 8.57 36.43
CA GLU A 970 33.32 7.19 36.76
C GLU A 970 34.82 6.93 36.50
N GLY A 971 35.54 7.87 35.88
CA GLY A 971 36.99 7.80 35.63
C GLY A 971 37.39 6.81 34.52
N VAL A 972 36.46 6.45 33.63
CA VAL A 972 36.69 5.46 32.56
C VAL A 972 37.58 6.02 31.46
N PHE A 973 37.40 7.29 31.09
CA PHE A 973 38.14 7.97 30.02
C PHE A 973 38.48 9.43 30.35
N ASP A 974 39.66 9.88 29.90
CA ASP A 974 40.10 11.27 30.08
C ASP A 974 39.27 12.26 29.26
N ARG A 975 38.79 13.33 29.91
CA ARG A 975 38.03 14.43 29.29
C ARG A 975 38.76 15.12 28.13
N ALA A 976 40.08 15.01 28.06
CA ALA A 976 40.90 15.57 26.98
C ALA A 976 40.76 14.78 25.66
N ASP A 977 40.50 13.47 25.73
CA ASP A 977 40.37 12.58 24.58
C ASP A 977 38.93 12.44 24.06
N CYS A 978 37.96 12.90 24.85
CA CYS A 978 36.53 12.74 24.57
C CYS A 978 35.89 13.96 23.89
N GLY A 979 34.86 13.73 23.08
CA GLY A 979 34.07 14.76 22.43
C GLY A 979 32.58 14.41 22.38
N LEU A 980 31.74 15.42 22.18
CA LEU A 980 30.29 15.31 22.13
C LEU A 980 29.75 15.75 20.76
N LEU A 981 28.78 15.03 20.20
CA LEU A 981 28.09 15.40 18.97
C LEU A 981 26.57 15.13 19.06
N HIS A 982 25.72 16.16 19.09
CA HIS A 982 24.27 16.01 19.20
C HIS A 982 23.47 16.88 18.22
N GLY A 983 22.20 16.51 17.98
CA GLY A 983 21.32 17.12 16.97
C GLY A 983 21.20 18.65 17.07
N GLN A 984 21.17 19.18 18.29
CA GLN A 984 20.98 20.61 18.56
C GLN A 984 22.25 21.49 18.48
N MET A 985 23.46 20.94 18.32
CA MET A 985 24.67 21.77 18.15
C MET A 985 24.59 22.65 16.90
N ALA A 986 25.18 23.84 16.90
CA ALA A 986 25.25 24.66 15.70
C ALA A 986 26.08 23.94 14.61
N PRO A 987 25.80 24.14 13.30
CA PRO A 987 26.54 23.46 12.23
C PRO A 987 28.06 23.65 12.32
N VAL A 988 28.50 24.88 12.60
CA VAL A 988 29.92 25.24 12.76
C VAL A 988 30.59 24.45 13.89
N ASP A 989 29.90 24.22 15.01
CA ASP A 989 30.43 23.47 16.14
C ASP A 989 30.50 21.96 15.85
N LYS A 990 29.50 21.42 15.14
CA LYS A 990 29.52 20.03 14.63
C LYS A 990 30.71 19.83 13.72
N ASP A 991 30.89 20.70 12.72
CA ASP A 991 31.98 20.62 11.75
C ASP A 991 33.35 20.73 12.44
N ALA A 992 33.48 21.60 13.45
CA ALA A 992 34.70 21.74 14.26
C ALA A 992 35.01 20.47 15.09
N VAL A 993 34.02 19.86 15.73
CA VAL A 993 34.19 18.59 16.48
C VAL A 993 34.54 17.45 15.54
N LEU A 994 33.83 17.32 14.41
CA LEU A 994 34.06 16.29 13.39
C LEU A 994 35.46 16.45 12.75
N ALA A 995 35.91 17.67 12.48
CA ALA A 995 37.26 17.94 11.99
C ALA A 995 38.33 17.55 13.03
N ARG A 996 38.12 17.84 14.32
CA ARG A 996 39.04 17.44 15.40
C ARG A 996 39.12 15.92 15.58
N PHE A 997 37.98 15.22 15.53
CA PHE A 997 37.93 13.75 15.57
C PHE A 997 38.61 13.14 14.34
N LYS A 998 38.35 13.68 13.13
CA LYS A 998 39.01 13.26 11.89
C LYS A 998 40.51 13.55 11.86
N ALA A 999 41.00 14.52 12.63
CA ALA A 999 42.41 14.80 12.84
C ALA A 999 43.06 13.98 13.99
N GLY A 1000 42.29 13.17 14.73
CA GLY A 1000 42.79 12.41 15.88
C GLY A 1000 43.02 13.25 17.16
N HIS A 1001 42.53 14.50 17.19
CA HIS A 1001 42.55 15.36 18.39
C HIS A 1001 41.39 15.09 19.37
N ILE A 1002 40.51 14.15 19.00
CA ILE A 1002 39.50 13.52 19.84
C ILE A 1002 39.60 12.04 19.48
N LYS A 1003 39.74 11.16 20.48
CA LYS A 1003 39.83 9.70 20.28
C LYS A 1003 38.47 9.03 20.46
N LEU A 1004 37.63 9.54 21.35
CA LEU A 1004 36.31 8.98 21.67
C LEU A 1004 35.23 10.03 21.41
N LEU A 1005 34.26 9.72 20.55
CA LEU A 1005 33.13 10.59 20.24
C LEU A 1005 31.82 9.99 20.76
N VAL A 1006 31.25 10.60 21.80
CA VAL A 1006 29.90 10.30 22.27
C VAL A 1006 28.90 11.10 21.43
N SER A 1007 27.87 10.44 20.92
CA SER A 1007 26.92 11.07 19.99
C SER A 1007 25.51 10.48 20.08
N THR A 1008 24.52 11.24 19.60
CA THR A 1008 23.22 10.67 19.23
C THR A 1008 23.27 10.09 17.80
N THR A 1009 22.11 9.80 17.19
CA THR A 1009 21.97 9.34 15.80
C THR A 1009 22.62 10.22 14.72
N VAL A 1010 23.18 11.39 15.03
CA VAL A 1010 23.84 12.27 14.05
C VAL A 1010 25.00 11.58 13.31
N VAL A 1011 25.67 10.59 13.90
CA VAL A 1011 26.71 9.77 13.22
C VAL A 1011 26.16 9.00 12.00
N GLU A 1012 24.86 8.74 11.95
CA GLU A 1012 24.17 8.16 10.79
C GLU A 1012 24.39 9.00 9.52
N VAL A 1013 24.58 10.32 9.66
CA VAL A 1013 24.59 11.30 8.55
C VAL A 1013 26.00 11.53 7.96
N GLY A 1014 26.65 10.43 7.58
CA GLY A 1014 27.57 10.43 6.43
C GLY A 1014 29.07 10.43 6.69
N VAL A 1015 29.56 10.98 7.80
CA VAL A 1015 30.99 11.26 8.00
C VAL A 1015 31.86 10.00 7.93
N ASP A 1016 32.90 10.05 7.09
CA ASP A 1016 33.91 9.00 6.96
C ASP A 1016 35.17 9.29 7.78
N VAL A 1017 35.56 8.35 8.64
CA VAL A 1017 36.71 8.45 9.56
C VAL A 1017 37.47 7.10 9.55
N PRO A 1018 38.43 6.89 8.63
CA PRO A 1018 39.09 5.60 8.44
C PRO A 1018 39.87 5.07 9.65
N GLN A 1019 40.29 5.94 10.57
CA GLN A 1019 40.93 5.55 11.83
C GLN A 1019 39.95 5.04 12.91
N ALA A 1020 38.64 5.12 12.69
CA ALA A 1020 37.65 4.65 13.66
C ALA A 1020 37.48 3.12 13.58
N THR A 1021 37.92 2.40 14.61
CA THR A 1021 37.88 0.92 14.65
C THR A 1021 36.78 0.39 15.55
N VAL A 1022 36.31 1.14 16.55
CA VAL A 1022 35.28 0.68 17.50
C VAL A 1022 34.01 1.50 17.40
N MET A 1023 32.87 0.80 17.29
CA MET A 1023 31.52 1.34 17.43
C MET A 1023 30.86 0.72 18.67
N VAL A 1024 30.34 1.54 19.57
CA VAL A 1024 29.47 1.12 20.68
C VAL A 1024 28.09 1.73 20.45
N VAL A 1025 27.05 0.90 20.53
CA VAL A 1025 25.66 1.35 20.53
C VAL A 1025 25.05 1.02 21.87
N GLU A 1026 24.72 2.05 22.65
CA GLU A 1026 24.07 1.93 23.95
C GLU A 1026 22.55 1.77 23.80
N HIS A 1027 21.91 1.02 24.71
CA HIS A 1027 20.48 0.65 24.64
C HIS A 1027 20.03 0.24 23.21
N ALA A 1028 20.83 -0.61 22.55
CA ALA A 1028 20.71 -0.99 21.14
C ALA A 1028 19.30 -1.48 20.74
N GLN A 1029 18.52 -2.00 21.69
CA GLN A 1029 17.15 -2.47 21.47
C GLN A 1029 16.20 -1.40 20.90
N ARG A 1030 16.48 -0.13 21.19
CA ARG A 1030 15.68 1.05 20.76
C ARG A 1030 15.86 1.42 19.28
N PHE A 1031 16.91 0.95 18.62
CA PHE A 1031 17.17 1.24 17.21
C PHE A 1031 16.53 0.18 16.29
N GLY A 1032 16.16 0.57 15.06
CA GLY A 1032 15.79 -0.38 14.02
C GLY A 1032 16.98 -1.20 13.53
N PHE A 1033 16.76 -2.42 13.00
CA PHE A 1033 17.84 -3.27 12.45
C PHE A 1033 18.66 -2.54 11.37
N ALA A 1034 18.00 -1.81 10.47
CA ALA A 1034 18.66 -1.02 9.44
C ALA A 1034 19.59 0.07 10.02
N GLN A 1035 19.18 0.73 11.11
CA GLN A 1035 20.02 1.74 11.80
C GLN A 1035 21.22 1.08 12.47
N LEU A 1036 21.02 -0.04 13.18
CA LEU A 1036 22.13 -0.80 13.80
C LEU A 1036 23.14 -1.28 12.76
N HIS A 1037 22.67 -1.73 11.59
CA HIS A 1037 23.51 -2.09 10.46
C HIS A 1037 24.26 -0.88 9.86
N GLN A 1038 23.59 0.26 9.65
CA GLN A 1038 24.24 1.50 9.19
C GLN A 1038 25.31 2.00 10.18
N LEU A 1039 25.04 1.96 11.49
CA LEU A 1039 26.00 2.33 12.54
C LEU A 1039 27.21 1.38 12.55
N ARG A 1040 26.99 0.07 12.44
CA ARG A 1040 28.07 -0.91 12.23
C ARG A 1040 28.92 -0.58 10.98
N GLY A 1041 28.30 -0.13 9.89
CA GLY A 1041 28.95 0.32 8.67
C GLY A 1041 29.69 1.67 8.74
N ARG A 1042 29.72 2.35 9.89
CA ARG A 1042 30.55 3.56 10.11
C ARG A 1042 32.00 3.21 10.43
N VAL A 1043 32.27 2.05 11.02
CA VAL A 1043 33.63 1.50 11.23
C VAL A 1043 33.98 0.47 10.14
N GLY A 1044 35.19 -0.09 10.15
CA GLY A 1044 35.66 -1.03 9.11
C GLY A 1044 35.83 -0.36 7.74
N ARG A 1045 36.48 0.81 7.73
CA ARG A 1045 36.81 1.61 6.51
C ARG A 1045 38.31 1.69 6.21
N SER A 1046 39.12 1.02 7.02
CA SER A 1046 40.54 0.77 6.80
C SER A 1046 40.80 -0.74 6.74
N ASP A 1047 42.06 -1.09 6.48
CA ASP A 1047 42.62 -2.45 6.57
C ASP A 1047 42.52 -3.06 7.99
N ARG A 1048 42.31 -2.23 9.00
CA ARG A 1048 42.33 -2.58 10.42
C ARG A 1048 41.08 -3.34 10.85
N GLN A 1049 41.28 -4.40 11.64
CA GLN A 1049 40.18 -5.11 12.28
C GLN A 1049 39.35 -4.13 13.12
N SER A 1050 38.04 -4.11 12.85
CA SER A 1050 37.08 -3.22 13.50
C SER A 1050 36.04 -4.01 14.29
N TYR A 1051 35.42 -3.36 15.27
CA TYR A 1051 34.57 -3.99 16.29
C TYR A 1051 33.28 -3.20 16.49
N CYS A 1052 32.18 -3.91 16.75
CA CYS A 1052 30.87 -3.32 17.03
C CYS A 1052 30.27 -3.96 18.29
N TYR A 1053 30.03 -3.15 19.32
CA TYR A 1053 29.39 -3.57 20.56
C TYR A 1053 27.94 -3.07 20.58
N LEU A 1054 27.01 -3.99 20.81
CA LEU A 1054 25.59 -3.72 20.96
C LEU A 1054 25.23 -3.97 22.43
N VAL A 1055 25.18 -2.91 23.24
CA VAL A 1055 24.77 -2.99 24.66
C VAL A 1055 23.25 -2.92 24.72
N TYR A 1056 22.60 -3.89 25.36
CA TYR A 1056 21.13 -3.94 25.40
C TYR A 1056 20.56 -4.39 26.74
N ASP A 1057 19.35 -3.90 27.02
CA ASP A 1057 18.44 -4.38 28.05
C ASP A 1057 17.22 -5.08 27.41
N GLY A 1058 16.54 -5.94 28.18
CA GLY A 1058 15.30 -6.62 27.75
C GLY A 1058 15.33 -8.16 27.76
N GLY A 1059 14.20 -8.74 27.34
CA GLY A 1059 13.94 -10.20 27.31
C GLY A 1059 14.30 -10.88 25.99
N ASP A 1060 13.86 -12.14 25.83
CA ASP A 1060 14.35 -13.02 24.75
C ASP A 1060 14.12 -12.51 23.31
N GLY A 1061 13.03 -11.79 23.04
CA GLY A 1061 12.80 -11.18 21.71
C GLY A 1061 13.89 -10.16 21.33
N VAL A 1062 14.32 -9.33 22.29
CA VAL A 1062 15.44 -8.39 22.09
C VAL A 1062 16.75 -9.15 21.91
N ARG A 1063 16.98 -10.18 22.74
CA ARG A 1063 18.17 -11.05 22.66
C ARG A 1063 18.25 -11.81 21.32
N GLN A 1064 17.12 -12.19 20.73
CA GLN A 1064 17.05 -12.78 19.40
C GLN A 1064 17.40 -11.76 18.32
N LYS A 1065 16.84 -10.54 18.38
CA LYS A 1065 17.21 -9.41 17.52
C LYS A 1065 18.72 -9.10 17.54
N MET A 1066 19.34 -9.04 18.72
CA MET A 1066 20.78 -8.77 18.82
C MET A 1066 21.64 -9.93 18.32
N LYS A 1067 21.23 -11.18 18.55
CA LYS A 1067 21.91 -12.37 18.01
C LYS A 1067 21.91 -12.43 16.48
N VAL A 1068 20.88 -11.91 15.81
CA VAL A 1068 20.86 -11.82 14.34
C VAL A 1068 21.97 -10.88 13.86
N LEU A 1069 22.11 -9.70 14.46
CA LEU A 1069 23.19 -8.75 14.14
C LEU A 1069 24.58 -9.28 14.51
N GLU A 1070 24.70 -10.01 15.62
CA GLU A 1070 25.96 -10.64 16.04
C GLU A 1070 26.42 -11.75 15.08
N ARG A 1071 25.48 -12.53 14.52
CA ARG A 1071 25.76 -13.63 13.59
C ARG A 1071 25.94 -13.19 12.13
N HIS A 1072 25.18 -12.19 11.68
CA HIS A 1072 25.08 -11.84 10.27
C HIS A 1072 25.71 -10.47 10.00
N SER A 1073 26.85 -10.47 9.31
CA SER A 1073 27.55 -9.28 8.83
C SER A 1073 26.87 -8.65 7.61
N ASN A 1074 26.38 -9.48 6.68
CA ASN A 1074 25.68 -9.07 5.47
C ASN A 1074 24.32 -8.42 5.81
N GLY A 1075 24.12 -7.19 5.34
CA GLY A 1075 22.91 -6.41 5.57
C GLY A 1075 21.63 -7.03 5.02
N PHE A 1076 21.66 -7.67 3.86
CA PHE A 1076 20.48 -8.29 3.24
C PHE A 1076 19.88 -9.36 4.16
N VAL A 1077 20.72 -10.25 4.70
CA VAL A 1077 20.31 -11.30 5.65
C VAL A 1077 19.76 -10.70 6.95
N VAL A 1078 20.37 -9.61 7.44
CA VAL A 1078 19.87 -8.88 8.63
C VAL A 1078 18.47 -8.30 8.38
N ALA A 1079 18.21 -7.76 7.18
CA ALA A 1079 16.90 -7.23 6.81
C ALA A 1079 15.85 -8.34 6.60
N GLU A 1080 16.24 -9.46 6.00
CA GLU A 1080 15.37 -10.62 5.83
C GLU A 1080 14.91 -11.18 7.19
N CYS A 1081 15.84 -11.34 8.15
CA CYS A 1081 15.48 -11.74 9.51
C CYS A 1081 14.66 -10.68 10.29
N ASP A 1082 14.83 -9.37 10.02
CA ASP A 1082 13.93 -8.33 10.56
C ASP A 1082 12.49 -8.52 10.03
N LEU A 1083 12.34 -8.84 8.74
CA LEU A 1083 11.05 -9.08 8.11
C LEU A 1083 10.36 -10.35 8.66
N GLU A 1084 11.11 -11.42 8.87
CA GLU A 1084 10.64 -12.66 9.52
C GLU A 1084 10.20 -12.40 10.98
N LEU A 1085 10.95 -11.60 11.73
CA LEU A 1085 10.68 -11.31 13.14
C LEU A 1085 9.46 -10.40 13.36
N ARG A 1086 9.11 -9.55 12.39
CA ARG A 1086 7.87 -8.76 12.40
C ARG A 1086 6.66 -9.53 11.89
N GLY A 1087 6.88 -10.39 10.89
CA GLY A 1087 5.83 -11.15 10.22
C GLY A 1087 5.02 -10.32 9.21
N SER A 1088 4.25 -11.02 8.38
CA SER A 1088 3.51 -10.44 7.24
C SER A 1088 2.41 -9.44 7.62
N GLY A 1089 1.92 -9.49 8.87
CA GLY A 1089 0.76 -8.72 9.32
C GLY A 1089 0.96 -7.21 9.42
N GLU A 1090 2.20 -6.71 9.61
CA GLU A 1090 2.46 -5.27 9.63
C GLU A 1090 2.71 -4.67 8.24
N LEU A 1091 3.19 -5.47 7.28
CA LEU A 1091 3.59 -5.01 5.94
C LEU A 1091 2.41 -4.52 5.09
N LEU A 1092 1.24 -5.12 5.31
CA LEU A 1092 -0.04 -4.72 4.72
C LEU A 1092 -0.94 -4.00 5.77
N GLY A 1093 -0.41 -3.72 6.96
CA GLY A 1093 -1.16 -3.54 8.20
C GLY A 1093 -1.23 -2.12 8.76
N THR A 1094 -1.70 -1.16 7.97
CA THR A 1094 -2.27 0.17 8.37
C THR A 1094 -1.52 1.10 9.34
N ARG A 1095 -0.35 0.76 9.92
CA ARG A 1095 0.21 1.50 11.07
C ARG A 1095 1.41 2.42 10.83
N GLN A 1096 2.18 2.28 9.75
CA GLN A 1096 3.25 3.23 9.42
C GLN A 1096 3.39 3.46 7.90
N SER A 1097 3.61 4.72 7.52
CA SER A 1097 3.85 5.25 6.16
C SER A 1097 2.69 5.12 5.14
N GLY A 1098 2.34 6.24 4.51
CA GLY A 1098 1.16 6.37 3.64
C GLY A 1098 1.44 6.18 2.15
N HIS A 1099 2.22 5.17 1.75
CA HIS A 1099 2.46 4.79 0.34
C HIS A 1099 2.47 3.25 0.12
N GLY A 1100 2.16 2.44 1.14
CA GLY A 1100 2.20 0.98 1.04
C GLY A 1100 1.05 0.41 0.19
N LEU A 1101 1.37 -0.56 -0.68
CA LEU A 1101 0.40 -1.29 -1.50
C LEU A 1101 -0.61 -2.06 -0.63
N ARG A 1102 -1.89 -1.66 -0.69
CA ARG A 1102 -3.01 -2.46 -0.16
C ARG A 1102 -3.35 -3.60 -1.12
N THR A 1103 -2.50 -4.61 -1.18
CA THR A 1103 -2.73 -5.82 -1.98
C THR A 1103 -3.14 -6.97 -1.06
N SER A 1104 -4.43 -7.33 -1.09
CA SER A 1104 -4.99 -8.47 -0.35
C SER A 1104 -4.85 -9.77 -1.15
N PHE A 1105 -3.60 -10.26 -1.26
CA PHE A 1105 -3.29 -11.59 -1.80
C PHE A 1105 -4.10 -12.69 -1.10
N LYS A 1106 -4.57 -13.68 -1.86
CA LYS A 1106 -5.39 -14.80 -1.39
C LYS A 1106 -4.60 -16.12 -1.36
N ALA A 1107 -3.57 -16.24 -2.20
CA ALA A 1107 -2.68 -17.41 -2.28
C ALA A 1107 -1.21 -17.05 -2.03
N ALA A 1108 -0.77 -15.86 -2.43
CA ALA A 1108 0.58 -15.35 -2.17
C ALA A 1108 0.76 -14.91 -0.70
N ALA A 1109 1.80 -15.45 -0.05
CA ALA A 1109 2.18 -15.21 1.33
C ALA A 1109 3.59 -14.58 1.38
N ILE A 1110 3.64 -13.26 1.30
CA ILE A 1110 4.87 -12.47 1.47
C ILE A 1110 5.22 -12.40 2.97
N PRO A 1111 6.47 -12.65 3.39
CA PRO A 1111 7.70 -12.74 2.58
C PRO A 1111 8.06 -14.13 2.03
N GLY A 1112 7.35 -15.19 2.39
CA GLY A 1112 7.70 -16.57 2.04
C GLY A 1112 7.82 -16.82 0.53
N ASP A 1113 6.89 -16.30 -0.27
CA ASP A 1113 6.85 -16.48 -1.73
C ASP A 1113 7.85 -15.59 -2.51
N ARG A 1114 8.99 -15.22 -1.93
CA ARG A 1114 9.98 -14.33 -2.59
C ARG A 1114 10.44 -14.86 -3.94
N VAL A 1115 10.70 -16.17 -4.05
CA VAL A 1115 11.15 -16.80 -5.29
C VAL A 1115 10.10 -16.64 -6.39
N LEU A 1116 8.82 -16.88 -6.07
CA LEU A 1116 7.71 -16.70 -7.02
C LEU A 1116 7.53 -15.23 -7.42
N LEU A 1117 7.78 -14.26 -6.53
CA LEU A 1117 7.75 -12.83 -6.87
C LEU A 1117 8.90 -12.45 -7.84
N ASP A 1118 10.09 -13.03 -7.65
CA ASP A 1118 11.24 -12.81 -8.52
C ASP A 1118 11.10 -13.49 -9.89
N GLU A 1119 10.45 -14.65 -9.98
CA GLU A 1119 10.05 -15.25 -11.26
C GLU A 1119 8.91 -14.46 -11.90
N ALA A 1120 7.89 -14.05 -11.15
CA ALA A 1120 6.77 -13.27 -11.66
C ALA A 1120 7.23 -11.94 -12.29
N ARG A 1121 8.26 -11.29 -11.71
CA ARG A 1121 8.87 -10.09 -12.30
C ARG A 1121 9.61 -10.39 -13.61
N ARG A 1122 10.35 -11.50 -13.69
CA ARG A 1122 11.04 -11.94 -14.92
C ARG A 1122 10.05 -12.33 -16.02
N ALA A 1123 9.01 -13.07 -15.68
CA ALA A 1123 7.90 -13.42 -16.58
C ALA A 1123 7.14 -12.18 -17.08
N ALA A 1124 6.78 -11.24 -16.20
CA ALA A 1124 6.12 -9.98 -16.59
C ALA A 1124 6.98 -9.15 -17.56
N SER A 1125 8.29 -9.09 -17.32
CA SER A 1125 9.24 -8.33 -18.14
C SER A 1125 9.46 -8.96 -19.51
N ARG A 1126 9.56 -10.30 -19.60
CA ARG A 1126 9.62 -11.05 -20.87
C ARG A 1126 8.34 -10.86 -21.69
N LEU A 1127 7.17 -11.10 -21.08
CA LEU A 1127 5.88 -10.99 -21.76
C LEU A 1127 5.64 -9.59 -22.35
N LEU A 1128 6.03 -8.52 -21.64
CA LEU A 1128 5.92 -7.15 -22.15
C LEU A 1128 6.91 -6.80 -23.27
N ALA A 1129 8.03 -7.51 -23.40
CA ALA A 1129 8.98 -7.33 -24.49
C ALA A 1129 8.54 -8.10 -25.76
N GLU A 1130 8.08 -9.34 -25.57
CA GLU A 1130 7.64 -10.23 -26.66
C GLU A 1130 6.24 -9.87 -27.19
N GLN A 1131 5.30 -9.60 -26.28
CA GLN A 1131 3.89 -9.29 -26.56
C GLN A 1131 3.51 -7.94 -25.93
N PRO A 1132 3.98 -6.82 -26.52
CA PRO A 1132 3.80 -5.49 -25.94
C PRO A 1132 2.35 -4.98 -26.00
N ASP A 1133 1.52 -5.54 -26.88
CA ASP A 1133 0.10 -5.20 -27.04
C ASP A 1133 -0.78 -6.16 -26.22
N PRO A 1134 -1.46 -5.71 -25.15
CA PRO A 1134 -2.30 -6.59 -24.31
C PRO A 1134 -3.47 -7.26 -25.03
N ARG A 1135 -3.79 -6.88 -26.28
CA ARG A 1135 -4.76 -7.61 -27.11
C ARG A 1135 -4.22 -8.95 -27.65
N GLN A 1136 -2.91 -9.19 -27.51
CA GLN A 1136 -2.26 -10.46 -27.83
C GLN A 1136 -2.28 -11.43 -26.64
N TRP A 1137 -2.42 -10.90 -25.42
CA TRP A 1137 -2.54 -11.70 -24.20
C TRP A 1137 -3.90 -12.41 -24.12
N ARG A 1138 -3.98 -13.46 -23.29
CA ARG A 1138 -5.25 -14.17 -23.04
C ARG A 1138 -6.26 -13.27 -22.32
N PRO A 1139 -7.57 -13.28 -22.68
CA PRO A 1139 -8.59 -12.43 -22.06
C PRO A 1139 -8.65 -12.53 -20.54
N GLU A 1140 -8.39 -13.72 -19.98
CA GLU A 1140 -8.35 -13.96 -18.54
C GLU A 1140 -7.15 -13.29 -17.86
N LEU A 1141 -5.97 -13.23 -18.52
CA LEU A 1141 -4.82 -12.48 -18.02
C LEU A 1141 -5.06 -10.97 -18.10
N VAL A 1142 -5.68 -10.51 -19.19
CA VAL A 1142 -6.11 -9.12 -19.35
C VAL A 1142 -7.12 -8.73 -18.26
N GLY A 1143 -8.10 -9.59 -17.97
CA GLY A 1143 -9.07 -9.43 -16.89
C GLY A 1143 -8.40 -9.35 -15.51
N LEU A 1144 -7.44 -10.23 -15.21
CA LEU A 1144 -6.65 -10.19 -13.97
C LEU A 1144 -5.88 -8.86 -13.85
N VAL A 1145 -5.09 -8.47 -14.85
CA VAL A 1145 -4.28 -7.23 -14.81
C VAL A 1145 -5.17 -5.97 -14.77
N ALA A 1146 -6.35 -6.02 -15.41
CA ALA A 1146 -7.33 -4.92 -15.39
C ALA A 1146 -8.18 -4.87 -14.10
N SER A 1147 -8.16 -5.91 -13.27
CA SER A 1147 -8.99 -5.99 -12.06
C SER A 1147 -8.60 -4.95 -11.02
N GLU A 1148 -9.55 -4.14 -10.57
CA GLU A 1148 -9.33 -3.11 -9.54
C GLU A 1148 -8.91 -3.74 -8.21
N ALA A 1149 -9.44 -4.92 -7.86
CA ALA A 1149 -9.22 -5.62 -6.59
C ALA A 1149 -7.75 -5.98 -6.28
N LEU A 1150 -6.87 -6.01 -7.29
CA LEU A 1150 -5.43 -6.27 -7.08
C LEU A 1150 -4.65 -5.04 -6.56
N LEU A 1151 -5.19 -3.82 -6.68
CA LEU A 1151 -4.53 -2.59 -6.22
C LEU A 1151 -5.55 -1.52 -5.78
N GLU A 1152 -5.85 -1.45 -4.48
CA GLU A 1152 -6.32 -0.21 -3.83
C GLU A 1152 -5.15 0.79 -3.78
N LEU A 1153 -4.81 1.40 -4.91
CA LEU A 1153 -3.86 2.50 -4.97
C LEU A 1153 -4.59 3.84 -4.92
N ASP A 1154 -4.50 4.52 -3.77
CA ASP A 1154 -4.64 5.97 -3.68
C ASP A 1154 -3.53 6.63 -4.53
N THR A 1155 -3.81 6.77 -5.83
CA THR A 1155 -3.01 7.48 -6.85
C THR A 1155 -1.48 7.35 -6.71
N VAL A 1156 -0.87 6.40 -7.44
CA VAL A 1156 0.56 6.50 -7.78
C VAL A 1156 0.73 7.72 -8.69
N THR A 1157 0.96 8.87 -8.06
CA THR A 1157 1.38 10.09 -8.73
C THR A 1157 2.83 9.94 -9.13
N LEU A 1158 3.05 9.24 -10.25
CA LEU A 1158 4.08 9.70 -11.17
C LEU A 1158 3.76 11.18 -11.43
N PRO A 1159 4.63 12.10 -11.00
CA PRO A 1159 4.31 13.51 -10.93
C PRO A 1159 4.01 14.02 -12.34
N SER A 1160 2.96 14.82 -12.47
CA SER A 1160 2.52 15.34 -13.76
C SER A 1160 3.66 16.11 -14.44
N LEU A 1161 4.23 15.49 -15.47
CA LEU A 1161 5.24 16.10 -16.33
C LEU A 1161 4.57 17.19 -17.17
N GLY A 1162 4.78 18.44 -16.77
CA GLY A 1162 4.31 19.67 -17.42
C GLY A 1162 5.36 20.77 -17.32
#